data_AF-A0A2V5PGD4-F1
#
_entry.id   AF-A0A2V5PGD4-F1
#
_cell.length_a   1.000
_cell.length_b   1.000
_cell.length_c   1.000
_cell.angle_alpha   90.00
_cell.angle_beta   90.00
_cell.angle_gamma   90.00
#
_symmetry.space_group_name_H-M   'P 1'
#
loop_
_entity.id
_entity.type
_entity.pdbx_description
1 polymer ?
#
loop_
_entity_poly.entity_id
_entity_poly.type
_entity_poly.pdbx_seq_one_letter_code
_entity_poly.pdbx_strand_id
1 'polypeptide(L)'
;PSPRFYSGIFNLASPAGHFLTIDSSVMNLTTANDKALPRELVLDADGREKFRKYLPAQTNALTRVRLDSFTTTIEDYPYPYIIGKLCWEFPAMVPSDWEAFNLHGSTNPVTLADWKAALDATVLKQGVFTFIFHPHGWSSSAQLVEFIDHAVRRHGKKVKFLNFREAQERLDRNVLVQHPLRAPNGQDDGARLIDLNNDGYLDVVIGHEQTHRTRLWDPKNGVWQESGFPGEVAGTRFGVLDPDGQATALMVAPGAGPPRLSGEAANAGTAAPARPSRNSGQTASLTNVGAWYFQDRSWVDDPARFHGLELDRQPVLTVQDGRDRGVRFRDVDHDGRCELIVGNESQNAVFGWSPTEKTWKKLAYALPRGALVVDAAGRDNGLRFVDVNEDGCPDVLLSNEQEFSLHLFVPKANPRLTWEVGWNDVAWAGHRGQSELNIPRIIRGGTNGNNGVWFANKTMWVQNEDTANLPDKVDRRTFRQLLSADDPPALSPEQSLAAIRLRPGFQVELVASEPLVMDPIAMEWGADGRLWVVEMADYPLGLDGRSKPGGRVKFLEDTDGDGRYDKATVFLDGVNFPTGVMPWRKGVLVAAAPEIFYAEDTDGDGKADKRETLFTGFHEGNQQHRLNGFDYGLDNWVYGANGDSGGNIQNTGRTSSPFAALNHRTGAVNLSGRDFRFRPDTGEFEAVAGQTQYGRHRDDWGNWFGNNNPTWLWHYYLPEHYLARNPHLSVRATKQMLANYPESTRLYPASRTRQRFNDPSQFNHVTSGNSPTPYRDELFGPDFATSVFISDPVHNVVHREVLEPNGISFTSHRASDEARREFLASADNWFRPTMLKTGPDGALYIADMYRQVLEHPEWIPAHILPRLDLRAGADQGRLYRVYPTGATLRKIPRLDQLDTAGLVAALDSPNGWQRDTAQRLL
;
A
#
# COMPACT_ATOMS: atom_id res chain seq x y z
N PRO A 1 -2.94 -24.81 14.68
CA PRO A 1 -4.26 -25.03 14.02
C PRO A 1 -4.96 -23.69 13.76
N SER A 2 -5.92 -23.61 12.82
CA SER A 2 -6.58 -22.34 12.52
C SER A 2 -7.50 -21.86 13.65
N PRO A 3 -7.73 -20.54 13.82
CA PRO A 3 -8.72 -20.02 14.75
C PRO A 3 -10.14 -20.57 14.54
N ARG A 4 -10.49 -20.97 13.32
CA ARG A 4 -11.79 -21.59 12.99
C ARG A 4 -11.90 -22.99 13.55
N PHE A 5 -10.81 -23.77 13.57
CA PHE A 5 -10.79 -25.05 14.25
C PHE A 5 -11.12 -24.89 15.73
N TYR A 6 -10.46 -23.95 16.40
CA TYR A 6 -10.71 -23.66 17.81
C TYR A 6 -12.14 -23.15 18.07
N SER A 7 -12.58 -22.13 17.34
CA SER A 7 -13.89 -21.50 17.58
C SER A 7 -15.10 -22.29 17.05
N GLY A 8 -14.96 -23.00 15.93
CA GLY A 8 -16.06 -23.65 15.22
C GLY A 8 -16.17 -25.15 15.45
N ILE A 9 -15.17 -25.79 16.05
CA ILE A 9 -15.16 -27.23 16.32
C ILE A 9 -14.77 -27.50 17.78
N PHE A 10 -13.57 -27.08 18.19
CA PHE A 10 -12.99 -27.44 19.49
C PHE A 10 -13.71 -26.81 20.69
N ASN A 11 -14.18 -25.57 20.54
CA ASN A 11 -14.88 -24.86 21.60
C ASN A 11 -16.36 -25.26 21.73
N LEU A 12 -16.89 -26.14 20.88
CA LEU A 12 -18.29 -26.55 20.95
C LEU A 12 -18.48 -27.78 21.84
N ALA A 13 -19.68 -27.90 22.40
CA ALA A 13 -20.14 -29.17 22.94
C ALA A 13 -20.70 -30.04 21.80
N SER A 14 -20.39 -31.33 21.83
CA SER A 14 -21.00 -32.31 20.94
C SER A 14 -22.49 -32.47 21.25
N PRO A 15 -23.29 -33.08 20.36
CA PRO A 15 -24.70 -33.38 20.66
C PRO A 15 -24.91 -34.23 21.92
N ALA A 16 -23.89 -35.00 22.34
CA ALA A 16 -23.89 -35.79 23.57
C ALA A 16 -23.45 -34.99 24.81
N GLY A 17 -23.16 -33.68 24.67
CA GLY A 17 -22.72 -32.81 25.75
C GLY A 17 -21.23 -32.91 26.10
N HIS A 18 -20.42 -33.59 25.28
CA HIS A 18 -18.97 -33.68 25.50
C HIS A 18 -18.25 -32.48 24.90
N PHE A 19 -17.21 -32.00 25.57
CA PHE A 19 -16.40 -30.87 25.10
C PHE A 19 -14.95 -31.03 25.53
N LEU A 20 -14.04 -30.36 24.82
CA LEU A 20 -12.61 -30.41 25.09
C LEU A 20 -12.22 -29.37 26.17
N THR A 21 -11.27 -29.73 27.02
CA THR A 21 -10.72 -28.87 28.08
C THR A 21 -9.20 -28.67 27.98
N ILE A 22 -8.50 -29.57 27.29
CA ILE A 22 -7.04 -29.51 27.04
C ILE A 22 -6.76 -29.91 25.58
N ASP A 23 -5.83 -29.20 24.94
CA ASP A 23 -5.20 -29.52 23.64
C ASP A 23 -3.66 -29.48 23.76
N SER A 24 -2.97 -30.13 22.82
CA SER A 24 -1.50 -30.15 22.75
C SER A 24 -1.00 -30.18 21.31
N SER A 25 -1.65 -29.40 20.46
CA SER A 25 -1.44 -29.40 19.01
C SER A 25 -0.43 -28.35 18.54
N VAL A 26 0.10 -27.53 19.45
CA VAL A 26 1.16 -26.54 19.19
C VAL A 26 2.49 -27.07 19.71
N MET A 27 3.55 -27.02 18.88
CA MET A 27 4.88 -27.46 19.29
C MET A 27 5.70 -26.31 19.89
N ASN A 28 6.32 -26.51 21.04
CA ASN A 28 7.30 -25.59 21.60
C ASN A 28 8.72 -25.96 21.17
N LEU A 29 9.40 -24.99 20.56
CA LEU A 29 10.78 -25.06 20.15
C LEU A 29 11.65 -24.25 21.11
N THR A 30 12.58 -24.91 21.78
CA THR A 30 13.59 -24.21 22.59
C THR A 30 14.68 -23.68 21.65
N THR A 31 15.11 -22.43 21.79
CA THR A 31 16.05 -21.78 20.87
C THR A 31 17.15 -21.01 21.61
N ALA A 32 18.18 -20.60 20.86
CA ALA A 32 19.22 -19.72 21.40
C ALA A 32 18.74 -18.26 21.60
N ASN A 33 17.52 -17.89 21.20
CA ASN A 33 16.99 -16.55 21.45
C ASN A 33 16.76 -16.32 22.95
N ASP A 34 16.35 -17.35 23.69
CA ASP A 34 16.25 -17.29 25.14
C ASP A 34 17.65 -17.20 25.78
N LYS A 35 17.95 -16.02 26.32
CA LYS A 35 19.24 -15.74 26.97
C LYS A 35 19.40 -16.47 28.31
N ALA A 36 18.31 -16.95 28.92
CA ALA A 36 18.34 -17.67 30.19
C ALA A 36 18.81 -19.13 30.05
N LEU A 37 18.85 -19.67 28.82
CA LEU A 37 19.20 -21.06 28.58
C LEU A 37 20.71 -21.23 28.27
N PRO A 38 21.37 -22.25 28.86
CA PRO A 38 22.71 -22.64 28.47
C PRO A 38 22.80 -23.03 26.98
N ARG A 39 23.85 -22.56 26.32
CA ARG A 39 24.00 -22.68 24.85
C ARG A 39 24.07 -24.14 24.41
N GLU A 40 24.70 -25.00 25.20
CA GLU A 40 24.83 -26.44 24.98
C GLU A 40 23.49 -27.20 24.99
N LEU A 41 22.44 -26.62 25.57
CA LEU A 41 21.10 -27.22 25.56
C LEU A 41 20.29 -26.86 24.31
N VAL A 42 20.66 -25.80 23.60
CA VAL A 42 19.89 -25.22 22.48
C VAL A 42 20.67 -25.15 21.17
N LEU A 43 21.99 -25.36 21.21
CA LEU A 43 22.86 -25.46 20.05
C LEU A 43 23.50 -26.85 19.95
N ASP A 44 23.70 -27.31 18.72
CA ASP A 44 24.56 -28.45 18.42
C ASP A 44 26.04 -28.02 18.45
N ALA A 45 26.97 -28.98 18.47
CA ALA A 45 28.41 -28.73 18.61
C ALA A 45 29.01 -27.89 17.47
N ASP A 46 28.33 -27.82 16.32
CA ASP A 46 28.70 -27.00 15.17
C ASP A 46 28.12 -25.57 15.23
N GLY A 47 27.44 -25.22 16.33
CA GLY A 47 26.85 -23.91 16.57
C GLY A 47 25.47 -23.69 15.94
N ARG A 48 24.86 -24.73 15.33
CA ARG A 48 23.51 -24.64 14.76
C ARG A 48 22.43 -24.83 15.82
N GLU A 49 21.24 -24.29 15.58
CA GLU A 49 20.05 -24.49 16.41
C GLU A 49 19.70 -25.98 16.52
N LYS A 50 19.74 -26.50 17.75
CA LYS A 50 19.59 -27.94 18.04
C LYS A 50 18.24 -28.47 17.60
N PHE A 51 17.15 -27.73 17.85
CA PHE A 51 15.81 -28.26 17.65
C PHE A 51 15.20 -27.88 16.30
N ARG A 52 15.67 -26.82 15.63
CA ARG A 52 15.15 -26.40 14.30
C ARG A 52 15.30 -27.50 13.24
N LYS A 53 16.30 -28.40 13.38
CA LYS A 53 16.53 -29.53 12.47
C LYS A 53 15.36 -30.53 12.39
N TYR A 54 14.47 -30.55 13.39
CA TYR A 54 13.29 -31.42 13.41
C TYR A 54 12.10 -30.88 12.61
N LEU A 55 12.19 -29.65 12.11
CA LEU A 55 11.19 -29.00 11.25
C LEU A 55 11.79 -28.61 9.87
N PRO A 56 12.37 -29.57 9.09
CA PRO A 56 13.06 -29.24 7.85
C PRO A 56 12.11 -28.78 6.73
N ALA A 57 12.54 -27.75 6.00
CA ALA A 57 11.87 -27.24 4.79
C ALA A 57 11.98 -28.16 3.56
N GLN A 58 12.89 -29.15 3.61
CA GLN A 58 13.08 -30.12 2.53
C GLN A 58 12.60 -31.50 2.97
N THR A 59 11.99 -32.23 2.04
CA THR A 59 11.57 -33.63 2.23
C THR A 59 12.79 -34.51 2.51
N ASN A 60 12.79 -35.27 3.61
CA ASN A 60 13.84 -36.26 3.83
C ASN A 60 13.62 -37.52 2.98
N ALA A 61 14.67 -38.34 2.87
CA ALA A 61 14.67 -39.56 2.05
C ALA A 61 13.76 -40.69 2.59
N LEU A 62 13.38 -40.64 3.87
CA LEU A 62 12.68 -41.71 4.58
C LEU A 62 11.15 -41.64 4.40
N THR A 63 10.54 -40.49 4.68
CA THR A 63 9.07 -40.34 4.57
C THR A 63 8.64 -39.46 3.41
N ARG A 64 9.57 -38.69 2.82
CA ARG A 64 9.31 -37.70 1.77
C ARG A 64 8.31 -36.60 2.19
N VAL A 65 8.21 -36.29 3.48
CA VAL A 65 7.33 -35.23 4.01
C VAL A 65 8.14 -33.97 4.36
N ARG A 66 7.66 -32.78 3.95
CA ARG A 66 8.19 -31.47 4.40
C ARG A 66 7.58 -31.12 5.75
N LEU A 67 8.38 -30.59 6.68
CA LEU A 67 7.94 -30.32 8.05
C LEU A 67 7.95 -28.85 8.46
N ASP A 68 8.37 -27.95 7.59
CA ASP A 68 8.34 -26.49 7.82
C ASP A 68 6.93 -25.93 8.06
N SER A 69 5.88 -26.65 7.64
CA SER A 69 4.48 -26.29 7.90
C SER A 69 3.68 -27.40 8.60
N PHE A 70 4.33 -28.43 9.15
CA PHE A 70 3.64 -29.63 9.67
C PHE A 70 2.78 -29.34 10.91
N THR A 71 3.20 -28.37 11.72
CA THR A 71 2.52 -27.98 12.96
C THR A 71 2.70 -26.51 13.26
N THR A 72 1.82 -25.94 14.09
CA THR A 72 2.00 -24.59 14.62
C THR A 72 3.06 -24.63 15.70
N THR A 73 4.02 -23.71 15.64
CA THR A 73 5.12 -23.65 16.60
C THR A 73 5.08 -22.37 17.43
N ILE A 74 5.57 -22.48 18.66
CA ILE A 74 5.93 -21.36 19.53
C ILE A 74 7.39 -21.54 19.93
N GLU A 75 8.09 -20.45 20.22
CA GLU A 75 9.48 -20.50 20.64
C GLU A 75 9.59 -20.15 22.13
N ASP A 76 10.38 -20.92 22.87
CA ASP A 76 10.83 -20.63 24.25
C ASP A 76 9.72 -20.43 25.31
N TYR A 77 8.50 -20.92 25.05
CA TYR A 77 7.32 -20.81 25.91
C TYR A 77 6.75 -22.19 26.29
N PRO A 78 7.41 -22.94 27.19
CA PRO A 78 6.96 -24.28 27.60
C PRO A 78 5.85 -24.22 28.68
N TYR A 79 4.94 -23.26 28.62
CA TYR A 79 3.89 -23.07 29.63
C TYR A 79 2.49 -23.25 29.02
N PRO A 80 1.54 -23.84 29.76
CA PRO A 80 0.15 -23.89 29.32
C PRO A 80 -0.43 -22.48 29.15
N TYR A 81 -1.26 -22.29 28.13
CA TYR A 81 -1.98 -21.03 27.89
C TYR A 81 -3.42 -21.30 27.43
N ILE A 82 -4.26 -20.26 27.39
CA ILE A 82 -5.67 -20.42 27.05
C ILE A 82 -5.92 -20.09 25.59
N ILE A 83 -6.64 -20.98 24.91
CA ILE A 83 -7.13 -20.81 23.55
C ILE A 83 -8.65 -20.63 23.56
N GLY A 84 -9.12 -19.57 22.92
CA GLY A 84 -10.55 -19.30 22.75
C GLY A 84 -11.35 -19.21 24.06
N LYS A 85 -10.72 -18.79 25.17
CA LYS A 85 -11.28 -18.65 26.54
C LYS A 85 -11.66 -19.95 27.25
N LEU A 86 -11.74 -21.07 26.53
CA LEU A 86 -12.43 -22.28 27.00
C LEU A 86 -11.52 -23.50 27.15
N CYS A 87 -10.36 -23.51 26.51
CA CYS A 87 -9.49 -24.69 26.48
C CYS A 87 -8.05 -24.31 26.83
N TRP A 88 -7.36 -25.19 27.53
CA TRP A 88 -5.93 -25.07 27.80
C TRP A 88 -5.12 -25.69 26.66
N GLU A 89 -4.18 -24.95 26.08
CA GLU A 89 -3.17 -25.47 25.18
C GLU A 89 -1.90 -25.79 25.97
N PHE A 90 -1.46 -27.04 25.88
CA PHE A 90 -0.24 -27.57 26.49
C PHE A 90 0.77 -27.83 25.37
N PRO A 91 1.69 -26.90 25.11
CA PRO A 91 2.54 -27.02 23.95
C PRO A 91 3.45 -28.26 24.05
N ALA A 92 3.48 -29.05 22.98
CA ALA A 92 4.25 -30.26 22.85
C ALA A 92 5.73 -29.97 22.61
N MET A 93 6.63 -30.65 23.31
CA MET A 93 8.05 -30.34 23.22
C MET A 93 8.70 -30.98 21.99
N VAL A 94 9.45 -30.18 21.23
CA VAL A 94 10.28 -30.70 20.13
C VAL A 94 11.57 -31.33 20.71
N PRO A 95 12.00 -32.51 20.23
CA PRO A 95 11.32 -33.34 19.23
C PRO A 95 10.30 -34.31 19.83
N SER A 96 9.20 -34.55 19.11
CA SER A 96 8.39 -35.76 19.24
C SER A 96 9.15 -36.99 18.74
N ASP A 97 8.72 -38.20 19.12
CA ASP A 97 9.33 -39.43 18.61
C ASP A 97 9.14 -39.62 17.09
N TRP A 98 8.07 -39.06 16.53
CA TRP A 98 7.82 -39.07 15.09
C TRP A 98 8.76 -38.15 14.33
N GLU A 99 8.92 -36.89 14.76
CA GLU A 99 9.87 -35.95 14.11
C GLU A 99 11.29 -36.51 14.15
N ALA A 100 11.65 -37.11 15.29
CA ALA A 100 12.95 -37.72 15.47
C ALA A 100 13.13 -38.97 14.61
N PHE A 101 12.13 -39.85 14.53
CA PHE A 101 12.13 -40.99 13.61
C PHE A 101 12.26 -40.54 12.16
N ASN A 102 11.54 -39.48 11.80
CA ASN A 102 11.56 -38.95 10.46
C ASN A 102 12.97 -38.49 10.08
N LEU A 103 13.64 -37.75 10.97
CA LEU A 103 14.98 -37.21 10.71
C LEU A 103 16.10 -38.26 10.82
N HIS A 104 16.01 -39.17 11.80
CA HIS A 104 17.14 -40.01 12.22
C HIS A 104 16.89 -41.52 12.13
N GLY A 105 15.68 -41.95 11.78
CA GLY A 105 15.24 -43.34 11.83
C GLY A 105 14.89 -43.81 13.24
N SER A 106 14.47 -45.08 13.35
CA SER A 106 14.03 -45.67 14.62
C SER A 106 15.20 -45.81 15.60
N THR A 107 14.94 -45.54 16.88
CA THR A 107 15.86 -45.79 18.01
C THR A 107 17.22 -45.08 17.97
N ASN A 108 17.31 -43.93 17.28
CA ASN A 108 18.58 -43.20 17.18
C ASN A 108 19.02 -42.60 18.55
N PRO A 109 20.30 -42.74 18.96
CA PRO A 109 20.78 -42.18 20.23
C PRO A 109 20.73 -40.65 20.30
N VAL A 110 20.79 -39.95 19.16
CA VAL A 110 20.66 -38.48 19.11
C VAL A 110 19.29 -38.04 19.63
N THR A 111 18.22 -38.78 19.29
CA THR A 111 16.86 -38.51 19.78
C THR A 111 16.81 -38.49 21.30
N LEU A 112 17.42 -39.48 21.95
CA LEU A 112 17.44 -39.56 23.41
C LEU A 112 18.27 -38.42 24.02
N ALA A 113 19.39 -38.04 23.39
CA ALA A 113 20.20 -36.92 23.85
C ALA A 113 19.44 -35.58 23.74
N ASP A 114 18.73 -35.36 22.64
CA ASP A 114 17.98 -34.12 22.40
C ASP A 114 16.69 -34.08 23.25
N TRP A 115 16.04 -35.21 23.55
CA TRP A 115 14.98 -35.28 24.58
C TRP A 115 15.49 -34.87 25.96
N LYS A 116 16.67 -35.37 26.37
CA LYS A 116 17.29 -35.01 27.65
C LYS A 116 17.61 -33.51 27.69
N ALA A 117 18.12 -32.94 26.59
CA ALA A 117 18.41 -31.51 26.50
C ALA A 117 17.13 -30.65 26.56
N ALA A 118 16.09 -31.04 25.83
CA ALA A 118 14.79 -30.33 25.84
C ALA A 118 14.13 -30.40 27.22
N LEU A 119 14.20 -31.55 27.91
CA LEU A 119 13.74 -31.70 29.28
C LEU A 119 14.54 -30.81 30.24
N ASP A 120 15.87 -30.81 30.15
CA ASP A 120 16.73 -29.99 30.99
C ASP A 120 16.43 -28.49 30.81
N ALA A 121 16.25 -28.04 29.58
CA ALA A 121 15.84 -26.67 29.28
C ALA A 121 14.46 -26.35 29.87
N THR A 122 13.50 -27.27 29.73
CA THR A 122 12.15 -27.11 30.28
C THR A 122 12.16 -27.02 31.81
N VAL A 123 13.01 -27.82 32.48
CA VAL A 123 13.18 -27.75 33.95
C VAL A 123 13.81 -26.42 34.38
N LEU A 124 14.79 -25.89 33.64
CA LEU A 124 15.35 -24.56 33.92
C LEU A 124 14.30 -23.46 33.80
N LYS A 125 13.40 -23.58 32.83
CA LYS A 125 12.25 -22.69 32.64
C LYS A 125 11.13 -22.92 33.64
N GLN A 126 11.18 -23.99 34.44
CA GLN A 126 10.07 -24.41 35.31
C GLN A 126 8.77 -24.64 34.51
N GLY A 127 8.89 -25.14 33.29
CA GLY A 127 7.79 -25.37 32.36
C GLY A 127 7.20 -26.78 32.41
N VAL A 128 6.31 -27.06 31.47
CA VAL A 128 5.67 -28.36 31.24
C VAL A 128 6.29 -29.03 30.02
N PHE A 129 6.82 -30.24 30.20
CA PHE A 129 7.34 -31.05 29.09
C PHE A 129 6.23 -31.99 28.61
N THR A 130 5.42 -31.55 27.64
CA THR A 130 4.40 -32.40 27.02
C THR A 130 5.08 -33.34 26.03
N PHE A 131 5.20 -34.61 26.42
CA PHE A 131 5.92 -35.63 25.66
C PHE A 131 5.00 -36.38 24.69
N ILE A 132 5.34 -36.35 23.40
CA ILE A 132 4.64 -37.11 22.36
C ILE A 132 5.41 -38.39 22.03
N PHE A 133 4.75 -39.53 22.20
CA PHE A 133 5.25 -40.82 21.76
C PHE A 133 4.15 -41.68 21.13
N HIS A 134 4.54 -42.58 20.22
CA HIS A 134 3.64 -43.43 19.48
C HIS A 134 4.01 -44.92 19.63
N PRO A 135 3.02 -45.83 19.65
CA PRO A 135 3.25 -47.27 19.77
C PRO A 135 3.67 -47.95 18.45
N HIS A 136 4.52 -47.30 17.65
CA HIS A 136 4.95 -47.76 16.31
C HIS A 136 6.40 -48.25 16.26
N GLY A 137 7.08 -48.35 17.41
CA GLY A 137 8.49 -48.78 17.46
C GLY A 137 9.47 -47.74 16.92
N TRP A 138 9.08 -46.47 16.89
CA TRP A 138 9.95 -45.34 16.53
C TRP A 138 10.96 -45.01 17.63
N SER A 139 10.54 -45.20 18.88
CA SER A 139 11.38 -45.22 20.06
C SER A 139 11.29 -46.60 20.73
N SER A 140 12.38 -46.99 21.40
CA SER A 140 12.42 -48.24 22.17
C SER A 140 12.03 -48.01 23.63
N SER A 141 11.49 -49.04 24.28
CA SER A 141 11.26 -49.00 25.73
C SER A 141 12.54 -48.68 26.51
N ALA A 142 13.71 -49.12 26.03
CA ALA A 142 15.00 -48.82 26.67
C ALA A 142 15.34 -47.31 26.64
N GLN A 143 15.06 -46.62 25.52
CA GLN A 143 15.25 -45.17 25.44
C GLN A 143 14.29 -44.41 26.37
N LEU A 144 13.04 -44.86 26.45
CA LEU A 144 12.05 -44.26 27.35
C LEU A 144 12.45 -44.45 28.83
N VAL A 145 12.91 -45.66 29.20
CA VAL A 145 13.42 -45.94 30.55
C VAL A 145 14.63 -45.04 30.84
N GLU A 146 15.60 -44.94 29.94
CA GLU A 146 16.78 -44.09 30.16
C GLU A 146 16.45 -42.59 30.19
N PHE A 147 15.42 -42.14 29.46
CA PHE A 147 14.93 -40.76 29.53
C PHE A 147 14.28 -40.47 30.89
N ILE A 148 13.43 -41.39 31.37
CA ILE A 148 12.81 -41.30 32.71
C ILE A 148 13.89 -41.36 33.79
N ASP A 149 14.86 -42.26 33.67
CA ASP A 149 15.98 -42.38 34.60
C ASP A 149 16.82 -41.10 34.63
N HIS A 150 17.07 -40.47 33.48
CA HIS A 150 17.72 -39.15 33.43
C HIS A 150 16.90 -38.10 34.20
N ALA A 151 15.59 -38.03 33.95
CA ALA A 151 14.70 -37.09 34.65
C ALA A 151 14.76 -37.30 36.18
N VAL A 152 14.65 -38.54 36.64
CA VAL A 152 14.65 -38.88 38.07
C VAL A 152 16.04 -38.69 38.69
N ARG A 153 17.11 -39.14 38.04
CA ARG A 153 18.49 -39.08 38.56
C ARG A 153 19.00 -37.65 38.63
N ARG A 154 18.71 -36.83 37.62
CA ARG A 154 19.22 -35.45 37.50
C ARG A 154 18.36 -34.44 38.25
N HIS A 155 17.03 -34.54 38.12
CA HIS A 155 16.11 -33.53 38.63
C HIS A 155 15.32 -34.00 39.86
N GLY A 156 15.20 -35.31 40.05
CA GLY A 156 14.57 -35.91 41.23
C GLY A 156 13.15 -35.38 41.45
N LYS A 157 12.91 -34.84 42.66
CA LYS A 157 11.60 -34.30 43.05
C LYS A 157 11.17 -33.03 42.30
N LYS A 158 12.05 -32.43 41.49
CA LYS A 158 11.73 -31.24 40.67
C LYS A 158 10.86 -31.58 39.45
N VAL A 159 10.83 -32.85 39.01
CA VAL A 159 10.01 -33.31 37.90
C VAL A 159 8.88 -34.20 38.43
N LYS A 160 7.70 -34.07 37.82
CA LYS A 160 6.56 -34.94 38.10
C LYS A 160 5.90 -35.38 36.80
N PHE A 161 5.69 -36.68 36.66
CA PHE A 161 4.95 -37.24 35.54
C PHE A 161 3.45 -37.16 35.83
N LEU A 162 2.71 -36.56 34.91
CA LEU A 162 1.27 -36.32 35.02
C LEU A 162 0.61 -36.71 33.71
N ASN A 163 -0.58 -37.29 33.76
CA ASN A 163 -1.48 -37.30 32.60
C ASN A 163 -2.24 -35.96 32.50
N PHE A 164 -2.89 -35.69 31.37
CA PHE A 164 -3.60 -34.42 31.17
C PHE A 164 -4.70 -34.17 32.19
N ARG A 165 -5.42 -35.20 32.65
CA ARG A 165 -6.42 -35.06 33.71
C ARG A 165 -5.78 -34.56 35.00
N GLU A 166 -4.66 -35.14 35.43
CA GLU A 166 -3.95 -34.72 36.64
C GLU A 166 -3.33 -33.32 36.51
N ALA A 167 -2.92 -32.93 35.30
CA ALA A 167 -2.45 -31.57 35.01
C ALA A 167 -3.61 -30.57 35.11
N GLN A 168 -4.76 -30.90 34.52
CA GLN A 168 -5.98 -30.08 34.61
C GLN A 168 -6.43 -29.90 36.05
N GLU A 169 -6.55 -31.00 36.80
CA GLU A 169 -6.96 -30.97 38.20
C GLU A 169 -6.03 -30.09 39.06
N ARG A 170 -4.77 -29.92 38.66
CA ARG A 170 -3.84 -28.98 39.31
C ARG A 170 -4.04 -27.55 38.87
N LEU A 171 -4.27 -27.28 37.58
CA LEU A 171 -4.57 -25.92 37.12
C LEU A 171 -5.88 -25.45 37.74
N ASP A 172 -6.91 -26.26 37.66
CA ASP A 172 -8.21 -25.95 38.27
C ASP A 172 -8.03 -25.70 39.76
N ARG A 173 -7.35 -26.59 40.51
CA ARG A 173 -7.16 -26.41 41.95
C ARG A 173 -6.26 -25.24 42.34
N ASN A 174 -5.12 -25.07 41.68
CA ASN A 174 -4.05 -24.17 42.14
C ASN A 174 -4.00 -22.83 41.41
N VAL A 175 -4.59 -22.74 40.21
CA VAL A 175 -4.67 -21.50 39.39
C VAL A 175 -6.10 -20.97 39.40
N LEU A 176 -7.10 -21.82 39.22
CA LEU A 176 -8.51 -21.41 39.09
C LEU A 176 -9.39 -21.70 40.32
N VAL A 177 -8.81 -22.10 41.46
CA VAL A 177 -9.51 -22.34 42.74
C VAL A 177 -10.72 -23.30 42.65
N GLN A 178 -10.57 -24.37 41.87
CA GLN A 178 -11.61 -25.38 41.56
C GLN A 178 -12.73 -24.88 40.62
N HIS A 179 -12.53 -23.76 39.93
CA HIS A 179 -13.44 -23.23 38.91
C HIS A 179 -12.80 -23.40 37.52
N PRO A 180 -13.08 -24.51 36.81
CA PRO A 180 -12.50 -24.72 35.48
C PRO A 180 -12.91 -23.62 34.51
N LEU A 181 -12.20 -23.49 33.38
CA LEU A 181 -12.54 -22.50 32.35
C LEU A 181 -13.94 -22.68 31.74
N ARG A 182 -14.51 -23.89 31.87
CA ARG A 182 -15.81 -24.27 31.32
C ARG A 182 -16.75 -24.79 32.40
N ALA A 183 -17.98 -24.32 32.34
CA ALA A 183 -19.08 -24.86 33.12
C ALA A 183 -19.38 -26.32 32.70
N PRO A 184 -20.14 -27.10 33.49
CA PRO A 184 -20.51 -28.49 33.14
C PRO A 184 -21.28 -28.64 31.81
N ASN A 185 -21.87 -27.56 31.30
CA ASN A 185 -22.55 -27.52 30.00
C ASN A 185 -21.61 -27.12 28.84
N GLY A 186 -20.32 -26.94 29.11
CA GLY A 186 -19.29 -26.55 28.16
C GLY A 186 -19.22 -25.05 27.85
N GLN A 187 -20.02 -24.18 28.47
CA GLN A 187 -19.94 -22.74 28.25
C GLN A 187 -18.82 -22.08 29.09
N ASP A 188 -18.49 -20.82 28.79
CA ASP A 188 -17.55 -20.00 29.57
C ASP A 188 -17.97 -19.91 31.04
N ASP A 189 -17.08 -20.27 31.96
CA ASP A 189 -17.35 -20.26 33.43
C ASP A 189 -16.91 -18.97 34.12
N GLY A 190 -16.49 -17.94 33.36
CA GLY A 190 -16.19 -16.63 33.93
C GLY A 190 -14.81 -16.49 34.58
N ALA A 191 -13.80 -17.18 34.03
CA ALA A 191 -12.40 -17.00 34.39
C ALA A 191 -11.63 -16.22 33.30
N ARG A 192 -10.75 -15.29 33.68
CA ARG A 192 -9.82 -14.59 32.76
C ARG A 192 -8.41 -14.64 33.32
N LEU A 193 -7.45 -14.81 32.41
CA LEU A 193 -6.03 -14.65 32.69
C LEU A 193 -5.58 -13.32 32.08
N ILE A 194 -5.17 -12.38 32.92
CA ILE A 194 -4.84 -11.00 32.55
C ILE A 194 -3.72 -10.54 33.49
N ASP A 195 -2.73 -9.81 33.00
CA ASP A 195 -1.76 -9.10 33.86
C ASP A 195 -2.45 -7.84 34.43
N LEU A 196 -2.75 -7.83 35.73
CA LEU A 196 -3.55 -6.78 36.37
C LEU A 196 -2.70 -5.61 36.87
N ASN A 197 -1.45 -5.90 37.23
CA ASN A 197 -0.52 -4.95 37.86
C ASN A 197 0.66 -4.58 36.95
N ASN A 198 0.66 -5.04 35.70
CA ASN A 198 1.68 -4.79 34.68
C ASN A 198 3.08 -5.28 35.12
N ASP A 199 3.14 -6.43 35.79
CA ASP A 199 4.40 -7.03 36.25
C ASP A 199 4.97 -8.09 35.29
N GLY A 200 4.27 -8.35 34.18
CA GLY A 200 4.65 -9.31 33.15
C GLY A 200 4.19 -10.76 33.45
N TYR A 201 3.46 -11.00 34.54
CA TYR A 201 2.89 -12.29 34.88
C TYR A 201 1.36 -12.29 34.73
N LEU A 202 0.80 -13.47 34.41
CA LEU A 202 -0.65 -13.62 34.28
C LEU A 202 -1.30 -13.79 35.65
N ASP A 203 -2.23 -12.91 35.97
CA ASP A 203 -3.12 -13.01 37.11
C ASP A 203 -4.45 -13.64 36.73
N VAL A 204 -5.25 -14.01 37.73
CA VAL A 204 -6.53 -14.69 37.53
C VAL A 204 -7.67 -13.85 38.09
N VAL A 205 -8.67 -13.56 37.26
CA VAL A 205 -9.95 -12.99 37.68
C VAL A 205 -11.04 -14.03 37.47
N ILE A 206 -11.80 -14.32 38.53
CA ILE A 206 -12.93 -15.26 38.54
C ILE A 206 -14.15 -14.49 39.02
N GLY A 207 -15.14 -14.35 38.16
CA GLY A 207 -16.40 -13.67 38.45
C GLY A 207 -17.58 -14.58 38.13
N HIS A 208 -17.59 -15.75 38.76
CA HIS A 208 -18.68 -16.73 38.73
C HIS A 208 -19.57 -16.56 39.97
N GLU A 209 -20.88 -16.88 39.88
CA GLU A 209 -21.95 -16.63 40.87
C GLU A 209 -21.63 -16.98 42.34
N GLN A 210 -20.64 -17.84 42.58
CA GLN A 210 -20.26 -18.32 43.91
C GLN A 210 -18.81 -18.02 44.30
N THR A 211 -17.96 -17.53 43.38
CA THR A 211 -16.51 -17.44 43.61
C THR A 211 -15.91 -16.23 42.91
N HIS A 212 -16.20 -15.09 43.53
CA HIS A 212 -15.70 -13.76 43.18
C HIS A 212 -14.27 -13.55 43.66
N ARG A 213 -13.27 -13.96 42.87
CA ARG A 213 -11.85 -13.93 43.27
C ARG A 213 -10.96 -13.22 42.27
N THR A 214 -9.93 -12.58 42.80
CA THR A 214 -8.76 -12.11 42.06
C THR A 214 -7.52 -12.71 42.68
N ARG A 215 -6.60 -13.19 41.86
CA ARG A 215 -5.38 -13.85 42.31
C ARG A 215 -4.21 -13.23 41.58
N LEU A 216 -3.39 -12.50 42.31
CA LEU A 216 -2.17 -11.89 41.83
C LEU A 216 -1.00 -12.86 42.04
N TRP A 217 -0.22 -13.12 41.00
CA TRP A 217 0.96 -13.98 41.13
C TRP A 217 2.13 -13.18 41.70
N ASP A 218 2.71 -13.61 42.82
CA ASP A 218 3.97 -13.05 43.34
C ASP A 218 5.14 -13.91 42.85
N PRO A 219 5.84 -13.53 41.78
CA PRO A 219 6.91 -14.34 41.21
C PRO A 219 8.12 -14.45 42.15
N LYS A 220 8.30 -13.50 43.08
CA LYS A 220 9.45 -13.48 43.99
C LYS A 220 9.30 -14.52 45.10
N ASN A 221 8.09 -14.68 45.62
CA ASN A 221 7.80 -15.61 46.71
C ASN A 221 7.15 -16.91 46.23
N GLY A 222 6.69 -16.97 44.98
CA GLY A 222 6.04 -18.15 44.39
C GLY A 222 4.67 -18.44 45.02
N VAL A 223 3.92 -17.40 45.39
CA VAL A 223 2.63 -17.52 46.08
C VAL A 223 1.55 -16.69 45.39
N TRP A 224 0.32 -17.17 45.46
CA TRP A 224 -0.84 -16.39 45.06
C TRP A 224 -1.27 -15.44 46.16
N GLN A 225 -1.51 -14.21 45.78
CA GLN A 225 -2.06 -13.17 46.64
C GLN A 225 -3.53 -12.95 46.24
N GLU A 226 -4.46 -13.28 47.15
CA GLU A 226 -5.89 -13.29 46.82
C GLU A 226 -6.64 -12.06 47.35
N SER A 227 -7.56 -11.57 46.54
CA SER A 227 -8.56 -10.55 46.87
C SER A 227 -9.90 -10.88 46.20
N GLY A 228 -10.95 -10.08 46.43
CA GLY A 228 -12.27 -10.29 45.83
C GLY A 228 -12.43 -9.57 44.49
N PHE A 229 -13.12 -10.19 43.52
CA PHE A 229 -13.55 -9.51 42.29
C PHE A 229 -15.02 -9.07 42.42
N PRO A 230 -15.34 -7.77 42.31
CA PRO A 230 -16.66 -7.24 42.67
C PRO A 230 -17.80 -7.52 41.68
N GLY A 231 -17.52 -8.02 40.47
CA GLY A 231 -18.52 -8.19 39.41
C GLY A 231 -18.58 -9.60 38.80
N GLU A 232 -19.37 -9.72 37.74
CA GLU A 232 -19.33 -10.88 36.84
C GLU A 232 -18.26 -10.67 35.77
N VAL A 233 -17.56 -11.74 35.40
CA VAL A 233 -16.60 -11.66 34.30
C VAL A 233 -17.31 -11.69 32.93
N ALA A 234 -18.46 -12.35 32.86
CA ALA A 234 -19.30 -12.34 31.67
C ALA A 234 -19.85 -10.92 31.46
N GLY A 235 -19.60 -10.32 30.28
CA GLY A 235 -20.04 -8.95 29.99
C GLY A 235 -19.10 -7.84 30.47
N THR A 236 -18.13 -8.13 31.34
CA THR A 236 -17.07 -7.17 31.73
C THR A 236 -16.06 -6.96 30.60
N ARG A 237 -15.56 -5.73 30.47
CA ARG A 237 -14.45 -5.34 29.58
C ARG A 237 -13.27 -4.90 30.43
N PHE A 238 -12.08 -5.36 30.07
CA PHE A 238 -10.83 -5.01 30.74
C PHE A 238 -9.97 -4.13 29.82
N GLY A 239 -9.31 -3.13 30.39
CA GLY A 239 -8.42 -2.19 29.70
C GLY A 239 -7.51 -1.46 30.70
N VAL A 240 -6.78 -0.45 30.25
CA VAL A 240 -5.90 0.39 31.10
C VAL A 240 -6.31 1.84 30.88
N LEU A 241 -6.62 2.60 31.93
CA LEU A 241 -7.00 4.02 31.81
C LEU A 241 -6.02 4.97 32.50
N ASP A 242 -5.18 4.43 33.37
CA ASP A 242 -4.30 5.20 34.23
C ASP A 242 -2.83 4.95 33.84
N PRO A 243 -1.93 5.95 33.98
CA PRO A 243 -0.53 5.84 33.56
C PRO A 243 0.30 4.79 34.31
N ASP A 244 -0.22 4.26 35.42
CA ASP A 244 0.42 3.22 36.20
C ASP A 244 0.31 1.83 35.53
N GLY A 245 -0.46 1.73 34.44
CA GLY A 245 -0.63 0.50 33.67
C GLY A 245 -1.61 -0.49 34.31
N GLN A 246 -2.27 -0.12 35.41
CA GLN A 246 -3.13 -1.05 36.13
C GLN A 246 -4.47 -1.30 35.42
N ALA A 247 -4.98 -2.52 35.59
CA ALA A 247 -6.20 -2.94 34.92
C ALA A 247 -7.44 -2.19 35.43
N THR A 248 -8.29 -1.82 34.48
CA THR A 248 -9.64 -1.30 34.68
C THR A 248 -10.64 -2.33 34.20
N ALA A 249 -11.72 -2.54 34.94
CA ALA A 249 -12.84 -3.39 34.59
C ALA A 249 -14.13 -2.57 34.51
N LEU A 250 -14.91 -2.75 33.44
CA LEU A 250 -16.17 -2.04 33.22
C LEU A 250 -17.27 -3.01 32.75
N MET A 251 -18.42 -2.97 33.42
CA MET A 251 -19.64 -3.70 33.04
C MET A 251 -20.85 -2.76 33.11
N VAL A 252 -21.62 -2.70 32.03
CA VAL A 252 -22.84 -1.89 31.94
C VAL A 252 -23.96 -2.72 31.28
N ALA A 253 -25.10 -2.86 31.97
CA ALA A 253 -26.26 -3.65 31.54
C ALA A 253 -27.58 -2.89 31.73
N PRO A 254 -28.68 -3.26 31.02
CA PRO A 254 -29.97 -2.59 31.12
C PRO A 254 -30.58 -2.62 32.53
N GLY A 255 -31.32 -1.58 32.90
CA GLY A 255 -31.99 -1.46 34.21
C GLY A 255 -31.21 -0.63 35.24
N ALA A 256 -29.97 -0.24 34.94
CA ALA A 256 -29.25 0.77 35.69
C ALA A 256 -29.63 2.17 35.19
N GLY A 257 -30.42 2.90 35.97
CA GLY A 257 -30.34 4.36 35.91
C GLY A 257 -28.97 4.82 36.42
N PRO A 258 -28.48 6.01 36.04
CA PRO A 258 -27.30 6.59 36.70
C PRO A 258 -27.56 6.61 38.20
N PRO A 259 -26.59 6.22 39.06
CA PRO A 259 -26.78 6.31 40.50
C PRO A 259 -27.11 7.76 40.84
N ARG A 260 -28.29 7.99 41.43
CA ARG A 260 -28.65 9.32 41.93
C ARG A 260 -27.67 9.65 43.05
N LEU A 261 -26.79 10.61 42.78
CA LEU A 261 -25.98 11.27 43.79
C LEU A 261 -26.92 12.04 44.74
N SER A 262 -27.34 11.41 45.83
CA SER A 262 -27.79 12.15 47.00
C SER A 262 -26.56 12.35 47.88
N GLY A 263 -26.01 13.56 47.81
CA GLY A 263 -24.94 14.00 48.70
C GLY A 263 -25.51 14.20 50.10
N GLU A 264 -25.05 13.39 51.06
CA GLU A 264 -25.00 13.75 52.46
C GLU A 264 -23.84 12.98 53.10
N ALA A 265 -22.82 13.72 53.49
CA ALA A 265 -21.70 13.20 54.26
C ALA A 265 -22.20 12.77 55.65
N ALA A 266 -22.17 11.47 55.93
CA ALA A 266 -22.35 10.96 57.28
C ALA A 266 -20.99 10.76 57.95
N ASN A 267 -20.79 11.51 59.02
CA ASN A 267 -19.60 11.56 59.86
C ASN A 267 -19.05 10.19 60.28
N ALA A 268 -17.71 10.11 60.28
CA ALA A 268 -16.94 9.05 60.89
C ALA A 268 -17.20 8.97 62.41
N GLY A 269 -17.57 7.78 62.89
CA GLY A 269 -17.67 7.42 64.29
C GLY A 269 -17.00 6.07 64.53
N THR A 270 -16.00 6.07 65.40
CA THR A 270 -15.12 4.97 65.82
C THR A 270 -15.85 3.80 66.49
N ALA A 271 -15.63 2.55 66.02
CA ALA A 271 -15.69 1.33 66.84
C ALA A 271 -15.04 0.11 66.12
N ALA A 272 -14.35 -0.72 66.90
CA ALA A 272 -13.56 -1.90 66.52
C ALA A 272 -14.42 -3.09 65.99
N PRO A 273 -13.83 -4.12 65.34
CA PRO A 273 -14.57 -5.09 64.53
C PRO A 273 -15.20 -6.20 65.39
N ALA A 274 -16.52 -6.37 65.30
CA ALA A 274 -17.22 -7.55 65.80
C ALA A 274 -17.38 -8.58 64.68
N ARG A 275 -17.07 -9.85 64.99
CA ARG A 275 -17.26 -11.04 64.12
C ARG A 275 -18.71 -11.14 63.61
N PRO A 276 -18.97 -11.50 62.35
CA PRO A 276 -20.33 -11.75 61.90
C PRO A 276 -20.81 -13.14 62.32
N SER A 277 -21.98 -13.17 62.95
CA SER A 277 -22.75 -14.38 63.25
C SER A 277 -23.38 -14.97 61.98
N ARG A 278 -23.36 -16.30 61.88
CA ARG A 278 -24.15 -17.09 60.92
C ARG A 278 -25.65 -16.95 61.25
N ASN A 279 -26.43 -16.40 60.32
CA ASN A 279 -27.77 -16.84 59.89
C ASN A 279 -28.65 -15.66 59.45
N SER A 280 -28.81 -15.51 58.13
CA SER A 280 -30.10 -15.21 57.48
C SER A 280 -29.90 -15.25 55.97
N GLY A 281 -30.64 -16.14 55.29
CA GLY A 281 -30.63 -16.27 53.84
C GLY A 281 -31.25 -15.07 53.14
N GLN A 282 -30.44 -14.07 52.84
CA GLN A 282 -30.67 -13.08 51.79
C GLN A 282 -29.42 -13.06 50.92
N THR A 283 -29.50 -13.68 49.74
CA THR A 283 -28.55 -13.46 48.66
C THR A 283 -28.63 -11.99 48.28
N ALA A 284 -27.61 -11.20 48.62
CA ALA A 284 -27.44 -9.87 48.06
C ALA A 284 -27.42 -10.03 46.53
N SER A 285 -28.37 -9.40 45.85
CA SER A 285 -28.40 -9.29 44.40
C SER A 285 -27.12 -8.60 43.95
N LEU A 286 -26.18 -9.36 43.40
CA LEU A 286 -25.00 -8.83 42.74
C LEU A 286 -25.50 -7.89 41.63
N THR A 287 -25.01 -6.65 41.62
CA THR A 287 -25.41 -5.63 40.64
C THR A 287 -24.74 -5.93 39.31
N ASN A 288 -25.53 -6.11 38.24
CA ASN A 288 -25.07 -6.34 36.86
C ASN A 288 -24.38 -5.12 36.21
N VAL A 289 -23.90 -4.17 37.02
CA VAL A 289 -23.25 -2.91 36.61
C VAL A 289 -22.16 -2.57 37.62
N GLY A 290 -20.98 -2.21 37.13
CA GLY A 290 -19.87 -1.77 37.98
C GLY A 290 -18.66 -1.32 37.18
N ALA A 291 -17.85 -0.45 37.79
CA ALA A 291 -16.63 0.07 37.20
C ALA A 291 -15.55 0.09 38.29
N TRP A 292 -14.43 -0.56 38.00
CA TRP A 292 -13.39 -0.80 38.98
C TRP A 292 -12.01 -0.59 38.37
N TYR A 293 -11.06 -0.19 39.19
CA TYR A 293 -9.65 -0.22 38.83
C TYR A 293 -8.88 -1.03 39.86
N PHE A 294 -7.84 -1.70 39.39
CA PHE A 294 -6.95 -2.46 40.24
C PHE A 294 -5.96 -1.50 40.88
N GLN A 295 -5.85 -1.54 42.21
CA GLN A 295 -4.87 -0.79 42.98
C GLN A 295 -4.55 -1.52 44.28
N ASP A 296 -3.26 -1.56 44.62
CA ASP A 296 -2.77 -2.12 45.88
C ASP A 296 -3.35 -3.52 46.16
N ARG A 297 -3.41 -4.36 45.11
CA ARG A 297 -3.89 -5.75 45.12
C ARG A 297 -5.41 -5.92 45.30
N SER A 298 -6.18 -4.86 45.14
CA SER A 298 -7.64 -4.88 45.30
C SER A 298 -8.34 -4.14 44.17
N TRP A 299 -9.59 -4.51 43.91
CA TRP A 299 -10.47 -3.76 43.03
C TRP A 299 -11.13 -2.63 43.81
N VAL A 300 -10.90 -1.40 43.36
CA VAL A 300 -11.50 -0.20 43.93
C VAL A 300 -12.68 0.21 43.06
N ASP A 301 -13.85 0.36 43.69
CA ASP A 301 -15.06 0.86 43.03
C ASP A 301 -14.89 2.33 42.65
N ASP A 302 -15.13 2.63 41.37
CA ASP A 302 -14.97 3.96 40.81
C ASP A 302 -16.17 4.31 39.92
N PRO A 303 -17.31 4.70 40.51
CA PRO A 303 -18.50 5.06 39.75
C PRO A 303 -18.28 6.27 38.84
N ALA A 304 -17.22 7.07 39.04
CA ALA A 304 -16.89 8.16 38.13
C ALA A 304 -16.52 7.67 36.73
N ARG A 305 -16.10 6.40 36.57
CA ARG A 305 -15.83 5.78 35.27
C ARG A 305 -17.10 5.52 34.45
N PHE A 306 -18.29 5.81 34.97
CA PHE A 306 -19.53 5.90 34.18
C PHE A 306 -19.79 7.30 33.62
N HIS A 307 -19.17 8.33 34.18
CA HIS A 307 -19.47 9.71 33.79
C HIS A 307 -19.11 9.94 32.31
N GLY A 308 -20.07 10.48 31.55
CA GLY A 308 -19.88 10.77 30.14
C GLY A 308 -19.99 9.57 29.19
N LEU A 309 -20.31 8.35 29.69
CA LEU A 309 -20.57 7.16 28.86
C LEU A 309 -22.00 7.12 28.33
N GLU A 310 -22.38 8.18 27.63
CA GLU A 310 -23.69 8.32 27.01
C GLU A 310 -23.53 8.77 25.57
N LEU A 311 -24.34 8.21 24.67
CA LEU A 311 -24.47 8.66 23.29
C LEU A 311 -25.94 8.91 23.01
N ASP A 312 -26.28 10.12 22.55
CA ASP A 312 -27.66 10.54 22.27
C ASP A 312 -28.63 10.31 23.44
N ARG A 313 -28.15 10.59 24.67
CA ARG A 313 -28.86 10.38 25.95
C ARG A 313 -29.21 8.92 26.24
N GLN A 314 -28.55 7.98 25.58
CA GLN A 314 -28.63 6.56 25.89
C GLN A 314 -27.30 6.10 26.49
N PRO A 315 -27.31 5.25 27.53
CA PRO A 315 -26.09 4.73 28.10
C PRO A 315 -25.34 3.84 27.10
N VAL A 316 -24.02 3.82 27.19
CA VAL A 316 -23.19 2.84 26.49
C VAL A 316 -23.20 1.53 27.29
N LEU A 317 -23.91 0.52 26.77
CA LEU A 317 -23.99 -0.79 27.41
C LEU A 317 -22.86 -1.70 26.93
N THR A 318 -22.25 -2.50 27.80
CA THR A 318 -21.28 -3.55 27.40
C THR A 318 -21.96 -4.87 27.06
N VAL A 319 -23.13 -5.12 27.67
CA VAL A 319 -23.96 -6.31 27.49
C VAL A 319 -25.44 -5.94 27.61
N GLN A 320 -26.31 -6.62 26.86
CA GLN A 320 -27.76 -6.50 26.99
C GLN A 320 -28.41 -7.84 26.62
N ASP A 321 -29.28 -8.35 27.50
CA ASP A 321 -29.98 -9.63 27.30
C ASP A 321 -29.01 -10.79 26.94
N GLY A 322 -27.83 -10.80 27.56
CA GLY A 322 -26.77 -11.78 27.31
C GLY A 322 -25.97 -11.56 26.01
N ARG A 323 -26.24 -10.49 25.25
CA ARG A 323 -25.56 -10.16 23.99
C ARG A 323 -24.45 -9.14 24.18
N ASP A 324 -23.33 -9.32 23.50
CA ASP A 324 -22.27 -8.30 23.42
C ASP A 324 -22.79 -7.07 22.66
N ARG A 325 -22.49 -5.88 23.18
CA ARG A 325 -22.89 -4.59 22.57
C ARG A 325 -21.76 -3.89 21.82
N GLY A 326 -20.65 -4.60 21.57
CA GLY A 326 -19.59 -4.11 20.69
C GLY A 326 -18.66 -3.09 21.35
N VAL A 327 -18.57 -3.10 22.68
CA VAL A 327 -17.67 -2.21 23.43
C VAL A 327 -16.29 -2.86 23.58
N ARG A 328 -15.22 -2.14 23.28
CA ARG A 328 -13.82 -2.59 23.38
C ARG A 328 -12.94 -1.50 24.02
N PHE A 329 -11.99 -1.92 24.85
CA PHE A 329 -10.85 -1.09 25.25
C PHE A 329 -9.69 -1.32 24.30
N ARG A 330 -9.20 -0.23 23.71
CA ARG A 330 -8.01 -0.22 22.84
C ARG A 330 -7.30 1.11 22.98
N ASP A 331 -6.00 1.04 23.22
CA ASP A 331 -5.09 2.16 23.07
C ASP A 331 -4.90 2.39 21.55
N VAL A 332 -5.60 3.39 21.01
CA VAL A 332 -5.59 3.69 19.57
C VAL A 332 -4.57 4.74 19.18
N ASP A 333 -4.09 5.54 20.13
CA ASP A 333 -3.10 6.61 19.88
C ASP A 333 -1.72 6.33 20.50
N HIS A 334 -1.58 5.16 21.15
CA HIS A 334 -0.35 4.67 21.78
C HIS A 334 0.15 5.56 22.91
N ASP A 335 -0.76 6.24 23.63
CA ASP A 335 -0.44 7.03 24.82
C ASP A 335 -0.34 6.17 26.11
N GLY A 336 -0.60 4.87 26.02
CA GLY A 336 -0.61 3.92 27.13
C GLY A 336 -1.95 3.81 27.85
N ARG A 337 -2.97 4.55 27.42
CA ARG A 337 -4.35 4.45 27.90
C ARG A 337 -5.25 3.95 26.79
N CYS A 338 -6.27 3.20 27.20
CA CYS A 338 -7.28 2.69 26.30
C CYS A 338 -8.38 3.71 26.10
N GLU A 339 -8.70 3.98 24.85
CA GLU A 339 -9.99 4.51 24.45
C GLU A 339 -11.06 3.44 24.62
N LEU A 340 -12.29 3.89 24.86
CA LEU A 340 -13.48 3.07 24.83
C LEU A 340 -14.15 3.22 23.46
N ILE A 341 -14.09 2.16 22.67
CA ILE A 341 -14.67 2.09 21.33
C ILE A 341 -16.02 1.40 21.40
N VAL A 342 -17.04 2.03 20.80
CA VAL A 342 -18.40 1.49 20.65
C VAL A 342 -18.72 1.39 19.16
N GLY A 343 -19.10 0.20 18.69
CA GLY A 343 -19.56 0.00 17.32
C GLY A 343 -20.59 -1.11 17.21
N ASN A 344 -21.86 -0.74 17.17
CA ASN A 344 -23.01 -1.64 16.98
C ASN A 344 -24.07 -0.96 16.10
N GLU A 345 -25.20 -1.63 15.87
CA GLU A 345 -26.27 -1.17 14.98
C GLU A 345 -26.94 0.15 15.40
N SER A 346 -26.77 0.54 16.67
CA SER A 346 -27.43 1.70 17.29
C SER A 346 -26.49 2.80 17.76
N GLN A 347 -25.22 2.47 18.06
CA GLN A 347 -24.24 3.39 18.63
C GLN A 347 -22.88 3.21 17.94
N ASN A 348 -22.26 4.34 17.58
CA ASN A 348 -20.90 4.40 17.06
C ASN A 348 -20.18 5.62 17.62
N ALA A 349 -19.16 5.40 18.46
CA ALA A 349 -18.38 6.46 19.08
C ALA A 349 -17.06 5.92 19.64
N VAL A 350 -16.08 6.80 19.76
CA VAL A 350 -14.87 6.58 20.55
C VAL A 350 -14.84 7.60 21.69
N PHE A 351 -14.49 7.13 22.87
CA PHE A 351 -14.35 7.97 24.06
C PHE A 351 -12.92 7.88 24.59
N GLY A 352 -12.33 9.04 24.86
CA GLY A 352 -11.09 9.15 25.64
C GLY A 352 -11.41 9.40 27.11
N TRP A 353 -10.66 8.78 28.02
CA TRP A 353 -10.79 9.03 29.45
C TRP A 353 -10.04 10.32 29.82
N SER A 354 -10.69 11.24 30.54
CA SER A 354 -10.02 12.39 31.14
C SER A 354 -9.74 12.13 32.62
N PRO A 355 -8.47 11.88 33.03
CA PRO A 355 -8.14 11.62 34.42
C PRO A 355 -8.38 12.84 35.33
N THR A 356 -8.21 14.05 34.79
CA THR A 356 -8.37 15.31 35.53
C THR A 356 -9.84 15.62 35.82
N GLU A 357 -10.71 15.40 34.84
CA GLU A 357 -12.15 15.66 34.97
C GLU A 357 -12.93 14.44 35.46
N LYS A 358 -12.30 13.26 35.51
CA LYS A 358 -12.92 11.96 35.85
C LYS A 358 -14.20 11.71 35.05
N THR A 359 -14.10 11.88 33.73
CA THR A 359 -15.20 11.68 32.80
C THR A 359 -14.68 11.22 31.46
N TRP A 360 -15.49 10.42 30.78
CA TRP A 360 -15.29 10.11 29.37
C TRP A 360 -15.65 11.32 28.51
N LYS A 361 -14.82 11.55 27.49
CA LYS A 361 -15.04 12.57 26.46
C LYS A 361 -15.18 11.88 25.13
N LYS A 362 -16.31 12.10 24.46
CA LYS A 362 -16.49 11.69 23.07
C LYS A 362 -15.41 12.39 22.22
N LEU A 363 -14.64 11.60 21.48
CA LEU A 363 -13.62 12.11 20.57
C LEU A 363 -14.27 12.57 19.26
N ALA A 364 -13.53 13.35 18.48
CA ALA A 364 -14.02 13.89 17.19
C ALA A 364 -14.21 12.80 16.12
N TYR A 365 -13.62 11.62 16.32
CA TYR A 365 -13.69 10.48 15.42
C TYR A 365 -14.43 9.29 16.05
N ALA A 366 -14.89 8.39 15.18
CA ALA A 366 -15.57 7.15 15.52
C ALA A 366 -15.10 6.04 14.58
N LEU A 367 -15.58 4.80 14.75
CA LEU A 367 -15.34 3.77 13.74
C LEU A 367 -15.92 4.22 12.39
N PRO A 368 -15.32 3.82 11.27
CA PRO A 368 -15.86 4.10 9.94
C PRO A 368 -17.33 3.69 9.83
N ARG A 369 -18.13 4.44 9.07
CA ARG A 369 -19.56 4.17 8.93
C ARG A 369 -19.78 2.76 8.36
N GLY A 370 -20.53 1.93 9.08
CA GLY A 370 -20.77 0.52 8.71
C GLY A 370 -19.76 -0.48 9.27
N ALA A 371 -18.59 -0.02 9.74
CA ALA A 371 -17.58 -0.85 10.40
C ALA A 371 -17.97 -1.18 11.85
N LEU A 372 -18.98 -2.03 12.02
CA LEU A 372 -19.47 -2.43 13.35
C LEU A 372 -18.60 -3.54 13.94
N VAL A 373 -18.42 -3.52 15.27
CA VAL A 373 -17.70 -4.56 16.02
C VAL A 373 -18.55 -5.83 16.10
N VAL A 374 -19.86 -5.68 16.32
CA VAL A 374 -20.83 -6.77 16.40
C VAL A 374 -22.02 -6.52 15.47
N ASP A 375 -22.68 -7.60 15.06
CA ASP A 375 -23.97 -7.55 14.36
C ASP A 375 -25.13 -7.29 15.33
N ALA A 376 -26.35 -7.13 14.80
CA ALA A 376 -27.55 -6.86 15.61
C ALA A 376 -27.91 -7.97 16.61
N ALA A 377 -27.34 -9.18 16.47
CA ALA A 377 -27.49 -10.27 17.42
C ALA A 377 -26.38 -10.30 18.49
N GLY A 378 -25.44 -9.35 18.45
CA GLY A 378 -24.27 -9.29 19.34
C GLY A 378 -23.16 -10.28 18.97
N ARG A 379 -23.14 -10.77 17.73
CA ARG A 379 -22.11 -11.70 17.23
C ARG A 379 -20.98 -10.91 16.57
N ASP A 380 -19.77 -11.46 16.54
CA ASP A 380 -18.63 -10.88 15.81
C ASP A 380 -19.01 -10.55 14.36
N ASN A 381 -18.81 -9.29 13.94
CA ASN A 381 -19.12 -8.81 12.59
C ASN A 381 -17.90 -8.85 11.64
N GLY A 382 -16.77 -9.40 12.08
CA GLY A 382 -15.56 -9.53 11.26
C GLY A 382 -14.69 -8.28 11.25
N LEU A 383 -14.83 -7.40 12.23
CA LEU A 383 -13.94 -6.26 12.44
C LEU A 383 -12.70 -6.67 13.23
N ARG A 384 -11.52 -6.24 12.80
CA ARG A 384 -10.24 -6.44 13.50
C ARG A 384 -9.49 -5.11 13.59
N PHE A 385 -8.86 -4.89 14.73
CA PHE A 385 -7.90 -3.83 14.95
C PHE A 385 -6.51 -4.41 14.70
N VAL A 386 -5.85 -3.94 13.65
CA VAL A 386 -4.54 -4.45 13.23
C VAL A 386 -3.76 -3.26 12.68
N ASP A 387 -2.56 -3.00 13.18
CA ASP A 387 -1.65 -2.03 12.57
C ASP A 387 -1.09 -2.65 11.28
N VAL A 388 -1.82 -2.48 10.18
CA VAL A 388 -1.44 -3.02 8.87
C VAL A 388 -0.31 -2.17 8.30
N ASN A 389 -0.34 -0.87 8.58
CA ASN A 389 0.54 0.10 7.94
C ASN A 389 1.89 0.32 8.70
N GLU A 390 2.00 -0.25 9.89
CA GLU A 390 3.15 -0.20 10.78
C GLU A 390 3.52 1.21 11.27
N ASP A 391 2.52 2.09 11.40
CA ASP A 391 2.71 3.42 11.99
C ASP A 391 2.58 3.42 13.51
N GLY A 392 2.32 2.25 14.10
CA GLY A 392 2.06 2.12 15.53
C GLY A 392 0.76 2.78 15.90
N CYS A 393 -0.28 2.69 15.06
CA CYS A 393 -1.68 2.95 15.41
C CYS A 393 -2.53 1.81 14.83
N PRO A 394 -3.52 1.27 15.57
CA PRO A 394 -4.34 0.17 15.06
C PRO A 394 -5.29 0.63 13.94
N ASP A 395 -5.13 0.07 12.74
CA ASP A 395 -6.06 0.25 11.63
C ASP A 395 -7.32 -0.60 11.81
N VAL A 396 -8.40 -0.24 11.10
CA VAL A 396 -9.68 -0.97 11.12
C VAL A 396 -9.84 -1.78 9.84
N LEU A 397 -9.88 -3.10 10.00
CA LEU A 397 -10.15 -4.06 8.93
C LEU A 397 -11.51 -4.73 9.16
N LEU A 398 -12.49 -4.45 8.30
CA LEU A 398 -13.78 -5.16 8.26
C LEU A 398 -13.79 -6.12 7.08
N SER A 399 -14.27 -7.35 7.29
CA SER A 399 -14.47 -8.29 6.18
C SER A 399 -15.52 -9.36 6.52
N ASN A 400 -16.71 -9.25 5.94
CA ASN A 400 -17.84 -10.16 6.18
C ASN A 400 -18.48 -10.65 4.86
N GLU A 401 -19.68 -11.24 4.95
CA GLU A 401 -20.46 -11.75 3.81
C GLU A 401 -20.95 -10.65 2.86
N GLN A 402 -21.10 -9.41 3.34
CA GLN A 402 -21.69 -8.31 2.58
C GLN A 402 -20.61 -7.37 2.02
N GLU A 403 -19.57 -7.09 2.80
CA GLU A 403 -18.62 -6.03 2.51
C GLU A 403 -17.23 -6.30 3.08
N PHE A 404 -16.30 -5.45 2.67
CA PHE A 404 -14.98 -5.34 3.25
C PHE A 404 -14.50 -3.90 3.22
N SER A 405 -13.63 -3.56 4.16
CA SER A 405 -12.90 -2.30 4.14
C SER A 405 -11.64 -2.36 5.00
N LEU A 406 -10.64 -1.56 4.62
CA LEU A 406 -9.46 -1.25 5.43
C LEU A 406 -9.37 0.27 5.55
N HIS A 407 -9.39 0.74 6.78
CA HIS A 407 -9.30 2.15 7.12
C HIS A 407 -8.07 2.36 8.01
N LEU A 408 -7.15 3.20 7.55
CA LEU A 408 -5.93 3.51 8.27
C LEU A 408 -6.20 4.61 9.30
N PHE A 409 -5.61 4.47 10.47
CA PHE A 409 -5.72 5.50 11.51
C PHE A 409 -4.81 6.69 11.19
N VAL A 410 -5.37 7.88 11.17
CA VAL A 410 -4.61 9.12 10.99
C VAL A 410 -4.36 9.72 12.37
N PRO A 411 -3.12 9.70 12.90
CA PRO A 411 -2.83 10.22 14.23
C PRO A 411 -2.78 11.76 14.28
N LYS A 412 -2.65 12.42 13.13
CA LYS A 412 -2.50 13.88 13.04
C LYS A 412 -3.15 14.45 11.79
N ALA A 413 -3.98 15.48 11.95
CA ALA A 413 -4.64 16.16 10.84
C ALA A 413 -3.63 16.81 9.88
N ASN A 414 -3.95 16.78 8.57
CA ASN A 414 -3.17 17.45 7.54
C ASN A 414 -4.09 18.28 6.62
N PRO A 415 -4.16 19.61 6.81
CA PRO A 415 -5.04 20.48 6.02
C PRO A 415 -4.70 20.55 4.54
N ARG A 416 -3.43 20.30 4.15
CA ARG A 416 -3.02 20.30 2.73
C ARG A 416 -3.53 19.09 1.96
N LEU A 417 -3.85 18.00 2.67
CA LEU A 417 -4.33 16.73 2.11
C LEU A 417 -5.77 16.40 2.56
N THR A 418 -6.48 17.34 3.19
CA THR A 418 -7.85 17.16 3.72
C THR A 418 -8.03 16.03 4.73
N TRP A 419 -6.96 15.62 5.43
CA TRP A 419 -7.01 14.53 6.42
C TRP A 419 -7.35 15.01 7.83
N GLU A 420 -8.27 14.31 8.49
CA GLU A 420 -8.68 14.50 9.88
C GLU A 420 -8.23 13.32 10.76
N VAL A 421 -8.04 13.56 12.06
CA VAL A 421 -7.65 12.51 13.02
C VAL A 421 -8.70 11.41 13.09
N GLY A 422 -8.28 10.14 13.12
CA GLY A 422 -9.17 8.96 13.15
C GLY A 422 -9.03 8.07 11.92
N TRP A 423 -9.91 7.06 11.77
CA TRP A 423 -9.90 6.11 10.64
C TRP A 423 -10.49 6.69 9.34
N ASN A 424 -9.96 7.85 8.92
CA ASN A 424 -10.46 8.60 7.76
C ASN A 424 -9.71 8.29 6.46
N ASP A 425 -8.52 7.68 6.54
CA ASP A 425 -7.77 7.26 5.36
C ASP A 425 -8.26 5.88 4.90
N VAL A 426 -9.08 5.87 3.85
CA VAL A 426 -9.67 4.64 3.32
C VAL A 426 -8.69 4.03 2.33
N ALA A 427 -7.92 3.03 2.76
CA ALA A 427 -7.05 2.26 1.87
C ALA A 427 -7.88 1.57 0.77
N TRP A 428 -9.04 1.02 1.14
CA TRP A 428 -10.06 0.51 0.22
C TRP A 428 -11.34 0.07 0.95
N ALA A 429 -12.47 0.10 0.24
CA ALA A 429 -13.73 -0.46 0.68
C ALA A 429 -14.52 -1.01 -0.52
N GLY A 430 -15.36 -2.01 -0.30
CA GLY A 430 -16.19 -2.58 -1.37
C GLY A 430 -17.25 -3.55 -0.88
N HIS A 431 -18.21 -3.83 -1.76
CA HIS A 431 -19.24 -4.84 -1.54
C HIS A 431 -18.88 -6.16 -2.23
N ARG A 432 -19.29 -7.28 -1.64
CA ARG A 432 -19.08 -8.61 -2.26
C ARG A 432 -19.86 -8.70 -3.57
N GLY A 433 -19.18 -9.13 -4.64
CA GLY A 433 -19.75 -9.29 -5.98
C GLY A 433 -19.43 -8.16 -6.97
N GLN A 434 -18.77 -7.06 -6.56
CA GLN A 434 -18.42 -5.93 -7.44
C GLN A 434 -16.95 -5.90 -7.91
N SER A 435 -16.03 -6.62 -7.23
CA SER A 435 -14.62 -6.70 -7.59
C SER A 435 -13.99 -8.01 -7.10
N GLU A 436 -13.07 -8.60 -7.87
CA GLU A 436 -12.37 -9.84 -7.50
C GLU A 436 -11.11 -9.62 -6.61
N LEU A 437 -10.78 -8.38 -6.23
CA LEU A 437 -9.69 -8.07 -5.31
C LEU A 437 -10.20 -8.01 -3.87
N ASN A 438 -10.54 -9.17 -3.30
CA ASN A 438 -11.16 -9.24 -1.97
C ASN A 438 -10.12 -9.38 -0.85
N ILE A 439 -10.27 -8.56 0.20
CA ILE A 439 -9.82 -8.93 1.55
C ILE A 439 -10.56 -10.22 1.91
N PRO A 440 -9.86 -11.34 2.23
CA PRO A 440 -10.52 -12.58 2.60
C PRO A 440 -11.53 -12.36 3.73
N ARG A 441 -12.65 -13.06 3.69
CA ARG A 441 -13.68 -12.91 4.73
C ARG A 441 -13.08 -13.22 6.09
N ILE A 442 -13.32 -12.37 7.08
CA ILE A 442 -12.97 -12.67 8.48
C ILE A 442 -14.08 -13.52 9.11
N ILE A 443 -15.33 -13.22 8.74
CA ILE A 443 -16.51 -14.02 9.09
C ILE A 443 -17.32 -14.47 7.85
N ARG A 444 -17.93 -15.64 7.95
CA ARG A 444 -18.95 -16.20 7.05
C ARG A 444 -20.34 -16.12 7.68
N GLY A 445 -21.37 -16.37 6.88
CA GLY A 445 -22.74 -16.52 7.36
C GLY A 445 -22.92 -17.76 8.26
N GLY A 446 -23.97 -17.74 9.09
CA GLY A 446 -24.35 -18.86 9.98
C GLY A 446 -24.17 -18.57 11.47
N THR A 447 -24.34 -19.61 12.30
CA THR A 447 -24.22 -19.50 13.76
C THR A 447 -22.76 -19.46 14.25
N ASN A 448 -21.82 -19.99 13.46
CA ASN A 448 -20.38 -19.98 13.75
C ASN A 448 -19.61 -19.35 12.57
N GLY A 449 -19.60 -18.02 12.55
CA GLY A 449 -19.09 -17.27 11.40
C GLY A 449 -17.57 -17.26 11.23
N ASN A 450 -16.75 -17.63 12.22
CA ASN A 450 -15.29 -17.46 12.13
C ASN A 450 -14.68 -18.13 10.87
N ASN A 451 -14.03 -17.38 9.99
CA ASN A 451 -13.47 -17.89 8.73
C ASN A 451 -12.00 -18.38 8.81
N GLY A 452 -11.45 -18.48 10.02
CA GLY A 452 -10.11 -18.97 10.26
C GLY A 452 -9.04 -17.95 9.91
N VAL A 453 -9.34 -16.67 10.14
CA VAL A 453 -8.41 -15.57 9.93
C VAL A 453 -7.62 -15.25 11.19
N TRP A 454 -6.30 -15.06 11.06
CA TRP A 454 -5.44 -14.47 12.09
C TRP A 454 -4.36 -13.58 11.45
N PHE A 455 -3.68 -12.81 12.30
CA PHE A 455 -2.62 -11.90 11.89
C PHE A 455 -1.34 -12.26 12.64
N ALA A 456 -0.27 -12.50 11.90
CA ALA A 456 1.04 -12.83 12.45
C ALA A 456 2.10 -12.53 11.40
N ASN A 457 3.31 -12.16 11.82
CA ASN A 457 4.44 -11.89 10.93
C ASN A 457 4.06 -10.94 9.78
N LYS A 458 3.39 -9.82 10.12
CA LYS A 458 2.96 -8.78 9.17
C LYS A 458 2.12 -9.32 8.01
N THR A 459 1.32 -10.35 8.28
CA THR A 459 0.53 -11.07 7.29
C THR A 459 -0.82 -11.45 7.89
N MET A 460 -1.87 -11.27 7.11
CA MET A 460 -3.18 -11.89 7.34
C MET A 460 -3.16 -13.30 6.75
N TRP A 461 -3.47 -14.27 7.59
CA TRP A 461 -3.51 -15.67 7.25
C TRP A 461 -4.94 -16.16 7.28
N VAL A 462 -5.29 -17.03 6.36
CA VAL A 462 -6.60 -17.69 6.33
C VAL A 462 -6.40 -19.19 6.20
N GLN A 463 -7.07 -19.95 7.06
CA GLN A 463 -7.10 -21.40 6.97
C GLN A 463 -8.49 -21.93 7.30
N ASN A 464 -9.11 -22.54 6.31
CA ASN A 464 -10.46 -23.08 6.38
C ASN A 464 -10.63 -24.24 5.37
N GLU A 465 -11.85 -24.74 5.23
CA GLU A 465 -12.18 -25.83 4.31
C GLU A 465 -11.84 -25.55 2.84
N ASP A 466 -11.81 -24.28 2.42
CA ASP A 466 -11.56 -23.89 1.03
C ASP A 466 -10.06 -23.74 0.74
N THR A 467 -9.22 -23.63 1.78
CA THR A 467 -7.76 -23.48 1.61
C THR A 467 -7.05 -24.83 1.45
N ALA A 468 -7.76 -25.96 1.51
CA ALA A 468 -7.17 -27.30 1.52
C ALA A 468 -6.29 -27.62 0.29
N ASN A 469 -6.58 -26.97 -0.85
CA ASN A 469 -5.85 -27.16 -2.12
C ASN A 469 -4.79 -26.07 -2.38
N LEU A 470 -4.67 -25.07 -1.50
CA LEU A 470 -3.64 -24.04 -1.63
C LEU A 470 -2.27 -24.56 -1.14
N PRO A 471 -1.15 -23.97 -1.59
CA PRO A 471 0.16 -24.20 -0.99
C PRO A 471 0.09 -24.04 0.53
N ASP A 472 0.66 -25.01 1.27
CA ASP A 472 0.67 -25.08 2.74
C ASP A 472 -0.73 -25.03 3.40
N LYS A 473 -1.79 -25.24 2.61
CA LYS A 473 -3.19 -25.23 3.04
C LYS A 473 -3.68 -23.91 3.64
N VAL A 474 -3.10 -22.79 3.23
CA VAL A 474 -3.44 -21.44 3.73
C VAL A 474 -3.50 -20.40 2.60
N ASP A 475 -4.34 -19.38 2.75
CA ASP A 475 -4.23 -18.11 2.02
C ASP A 475 -3.43 -17.11 2.88
N ARG A 476 -2.58 -16.31 2.24
CA ARG A 476 -1.67 -15.35 2.88
C ARG A 476 -1.78 -14.01 2.16
N ARG A 477 -2.10 -12.97 2.91
CA ARG A 477 -2.07 -11.58 2.45
C ARG A 477 -1.12 -10.81 3.34
N THR A 478 0.08 -10.51 2.84
CA THR A 478 1.01 -9.64 3.56
C THR A 478 0.35 -8.29 3.81
N PHE A 479 0.75 -7.59 4.85
CA PHE A 479 0.24 -6.23 5.11
C PHE A 479 0.49 -5.30 3.93
N ARG A 480 1.64 -5.46 3.24
CA ARG A 480 1.88 -4.80 1.97
C ARG A 480 0.80 -5.11 0.94
N GLN A 481 0.47 -6.39 0.72
CA GLN A 481 -0.63 -6.78 -0.18
C GLN A 481 -1.99 -6.26 0.28
N LEU A 482 -2.20 -6.09 1.59
CA LEU A 482 -3.43 -5.49 2.13
C LEU A 482 -3.48 -3.96 2.00
N LEU A 483 -2.37 -3.29 1.73
CA LEU A 483 -2.27 -1.83 1.56
C LEU A 483 -2.10 -1.43 0.11
N SER A 484 -1.37 -2.25 -0.66
CA SER A 484 -1.33 -2.14 -2.09
C SER A 484 -2.69 -2.60 -2.58
N ALA A 485 -3.53 -1.65 -3.00
CA ALA A 485 -4.46 -1.93 -4.08
C ALA A 485 -3.65 -2.68 -5.14
N ASP A 486 -3.85 -4.00 -5.29
CA ASP A 486 -3.05 -4.89 -6.14
C ASP A 486 -2.66 -4.17 -7.42
N ASP A 487 -1.48 -3.56 -7.43
CA ASP A 487 -0.97 -2.97 -8.64
C ASP A 487 -0.58 -4.20 -9.45
N PRO A 488 -1.27 -4.47 -10.57
CA PRO A 488 -0.93 -5.61 -11.39
C PRO A 488 0.58 -5.50 -11.67
N PRO A 489 1.33 -6.61 -11.57
CA PRO A 489 2.76 -6.57 -11.85
C PRO A 489 2.98 -6.00 -13.25
N ALA A 490 4.15 -5.43 -13.48
CA ALA A 490 4.58 -5.05 -14.82
C ALA A 490 4.31 -6.21 -15.79
N LEU A 491 3.65 -5.89 -16.90
CA LEU A 491 3.37 -6.80 -18.00
C LEU A 491 4.55 -6.82 -18.97
N SER A 492 4.75 -7.94 -19.68
CA SER A 492 5.68 -7.98 -20.81
C SER A 492 5.24 -6.99 -21.92
N PRO A 493 6.14 -6.58 -22.83
CA PRO A 493 5.77 -5.71 -23.95
C PRO A 493 4.56 -6.22 -24.75
N GLU A 494 4.48 -7.53 -25.00
CA GLU A 494 3.39 -8.19 -25.73
C GLU A 494 2.09 -8.20 -24.93
N GLN A 495 2.17 -8.43 -23.61
CA GLN A 495 1.02 -8.42 -22.72
C GLN A 495 0.44 -7.01 -22.57
N SER A 496 1.30 -6.00 -22.44
CA SER A 496 0.89 -4.58 -22.41
C SER A 496 0.28 -4.16 -23.73
N LEU A 497 0.88 -4.55 -24.88
CA LEU A 497 0.29 -4.31 -26.21
C LEU A 497 -1.12 -4.92 -26.31
N ALA A 498 -1.31 -6.15 -25.83
CA ALA A 498 -2.61 -6.82 -25.83
C ALA A 498 -3.63 -6.17 -24.86
N ALA A 499 -3.16 -5.41 -23.86
CA ALA A 499 -4.02 -4.69 -22.92
C ALA A 499 -4.56 -3.36 -23.50
N ILE A 500 -4.01 -2.88 -24.64
CA ILE A 500 -4.46 -1.66 -25.30
C ILE A 500 -5.79 -1.88 -26.03
N ARG A 501 -6.75 -1.01 -25.76
CA ARG A 501 -8.04 -0.93 -26.46
C ARG A 501 -8.09 0.35 -27.28
N LEU A 502 -8.29 0.19 -28.58
CA LEU A 502 -8.44 1.31 -29.50
C LEU A 502 -9.91 1.56 -29.86
N ARG A 503 -10.18 2.77 -30.37
CA ARG A 503 -11.35 3.02 -31.20
C ARG A 503 -11.43 1.97 -32.33
N PRO A 504 -12.63 1.42 -32.64
CA PRO A 504 -12.80 0.53 -33.78
C PRO A 504 -12.25 1.11 -35.09
N GLY A 505 -11.63 0.25 -35.91
CA GLY A 505 -11.02 0.63 -37.19
C GLY A 505 -9.54 1.02 -37.10
N PHE A 506 -8.92 0.94 -35.93
CA PHE A 506 -7.49 1.17 -35.72
C PHE A 506 -6.80 -0.06 -35.13
N GLN A 507 -5.50 -0.16 -35.39
CA GLN A 507 -4.61 -1.13 -34.75
C GLN A 507 -3.38 -0.43 -34.19
N VAL A 508 -2.74 -1.09 -33.20
CA VAL A 508 -1.52 -0.63 -32.54
C VAL A 508 -0.43 -1.67 -32.71
N GLU A 509 0.79 -1.20 -32.90
CA GLU A 509 1.99 -2.04 -32.93
C GLU A 509 3.04 -1.51 -31.96
N LEU A 510 3.79 -2.45 -31.39
CA LEU A 510 5.03 -2.14 -30.69
C LEU A 510 6.14 -1.98 -31.73
N VAL A 511 6.82 -0.83 -31.72
CA VAL A 511 7.93 -0.51 -32.66
C VAL A 511 9.29 -0.51 -31.99
N ALA A 512 9.36 -0.34 -30.68
CA ALA A 512 10.55 -0.56 -29.87
C ALA A 512 10.14 -0.82 -28.41
N SER A 513 10.93 -1.60 -27.68
CA SER A 513 10.77 -1.82 -26.24
C SER A 513 12.12 -1.94 -25.55
N GLU A 514 12.11 -2.11 -24.23
CA GLU A 514 13.29 -2.50 -23.48
C GLU A 514 14.00 -3.72 -24.12
N PRO A 515 15.35 -3.74 -24.19
CA PRO A 515 16.31 -2.74 -23.68
C PRO A 515 16.67 -1.63 -24.69
N LEU A 516 16.06 -1.57 -25.88
CA LEU A 516 16.39 -0.57 -26.90
C LEU A 516 16.08 0.84 -26.39
N VAL A 517 14.94 0.98 -25.71
CA VAL A 517 14.43 2.22 -25.13
C VAL A 517 13.95 1.99 -23.69
N MET A 518 14.23 2.95 -22.81
CA MET A 518 13.86 2.95 -21.39
C MET A 518 13.45 4.36 -20.99
N ASP A 519 12.39 4.54 -20.19
CA ASP A 519 11.92 5.87 -19.79
C ASP A 519 11.79 6.90 -20.93
N PRO A 520 11.22 6.56 -22.11
CA PRO A 520 11.10 7.53 -23.20
C PRO A 520 10.10 8.63 -22.84
N ILE A 521 10.54 9.88 -23.01
CA ILE A 521 9.71 11.07 -22.75
C ILE A 521 9.67 12.03 -23.94
N ALA A 522 10.66 11.97 -24.84
CA ALA A 522 10.62 12.74 -26.08
C ALA A 522 11.20 11.96 -27.26
N MET A 523 10.68 12.19 -28.47
CA MET A 523 11.17 11.56 -29.70
C MET A 523 11.02 12.45 -30.95
N GLU A 524 11.91 12.28 -31.92
CA GLU A 524 11.89 12.98 -33.22
C GLU A 524 12.68 12.23 -34.30
N TRP A 525 12.25 12.30 -35.57
CA TRP A 525 12.95 11.67 -36.68
C TRP A 525 13.96 12.60 -37.34
N GLY A 526 15.16 12.08 -37.59
CA GLY A 526 16.18 12.72 -38.40
C GLY A 526 15.89 12.61 -39.89
N ALA A 527 16.49 13.50 -40.69
CA ALA A 527 16.39 13.44 -42.16
C ALA A 527 16.96 12.14 -42.76
N ASP A 528 17.80 11.44 -42.00
CA ASP A 528 18.39 10.13 -42.28
C ASP A 528 17.46 8.95 -41.92
N GLY A 529 16.24 9.23 -41.44
CA GLY A 529 15.23 8.24 -41.06
C GLY A 529 15.42 7.66 -39.65
N ARG A 530 16.49 8.03 -38.94
CA ARG A 530 16.73 7.56 -37.57
C ARG A 530 15.75 8.19 -36.59
N LEU A 531 15.31 7.43 -35.60
CA LEU A 531 14.44 7.93 -34.54
C LEU A 531 15.28 8.32 -33.32
N TRP A 532 15.36 9.60 -33.03
CA TRP A 532 16.01 10.15 -31.85
C TRP A 532 15.06 10.08 -30.65
N VAL A 533 15.56 9.62 -29.51
CA VAL A 533 14.78 9.41 -28.29
C VAL A 533 15.53 9.97 -27.09
N VAL A 534 14.81 10.69 -26.23
CA VAL A 534 15.27 11.10 -24.91
C VAL A 534 14.76 10.11 -23.87
N GLU A 535 15.70 9.57 -23.09
CA GLU A 535 15.42 8.77 -21.89
C GLU A 535 15.64 9.62 -20.64
N MET A 536 14.62 9.78 -19.79
CA MET A 536 14.78 10.46 -18.49
C MET A 536 15.01 9.44 -17.37
N ALA A 537 16.07 8.64 -17.54
CA ALA A 537 16.40 7.55 -16.63
C ALA A 537 16.75 8.02 -15.20
N ASP A 538 16.99 9.31 -14.97
CA ASP A 538 17.21 9.91 -13.65
C ASP A 538 15.93 10.36 -12.94
N TYR A 539 14.74 10.24 -13.54
CA TYR A 539 13.47 10.55 -12.86
C TYR A 539 13.18 9.65 -11.64
N PRO A 540 12.55 10.14 -10.55
CA PRO A 540 12.28 11.56 -10.23
C PRO A 540 13.42 12.29 -9.50
N LEU A 541 14.32 11.56 -8.82
CA LEU A 541 15.24 12.13 -7.83
C LEU A 541 16.73 11.98 -8.18
N GLY A 542 17.09 11.53 -9.38
CA GLY A 542 18.45 11.15 -9.76
C GLY A 542 18.68 9.63 -9.65
N LEU A 543 19.76 9.13 -10.30
CA LEU A 543 20.13 7.71 -10.26
C LEU A 543 20.45 7.18 -8.85
N ASP A 544 20.84 8.08 -7.94
CA ASP A 544 21.18 7.78 -6.54
C ASP A 544 20.16 8.34 -5.54
N GLY A 545 19.03 8.85 -6.03
CA GLY A 545 18.04 9.59 -5.23
C GLY A 545 18.54 10.94 -4.70
N ARG A 546 19.70 11.43 -5.17
CA ARG A 546 20.36 12.68 -4.77
C ARG A 546 20.83 13.49 -5.98
N SER A 547 20.00 13.50 -7.02
CA SER A 547 20.16 14.27 -8.25
C SER A 547 21.37 13.89 -9.10
N LYS A 548 21.94 12.68 -8.96
CA LYS A 548 22.94 12.18 -9.92
C LYS A 548 22.31 12.07 -11.32
N PRO A 549 22.84 12.79 -12.33
CA PRO A 549 22.35 12.71 -13.70
C PRO A 549 22.45 11.31 -14.27
N GLY A 550 21.48 10.98 -15.12
CA GLY A 550 21.39 9.66 -15.74
C GLY A 550 20.59 9.61 -17.02
N GLY A 551 19.99 10.73 -17.43
CA GLY A 551 19.28 10.82 -18.70
C GLY A 551 20.20 10.63 -19.90
N ARG A 552 19.60 10.20 -21.01
CA ARG A 552 20.31 9.82 -22.24
C ARG A 552 19.62 10.37 -23.46
N VAL A 553 20.40 10.55 -24.52
CA VAL A 553 19.89 10.72 -25.88
C VAL A 553 20.38 9.55 -26.71
N LYS A 554 19.44 8.84 -27.33
CA LYS A 554 19.71 7.71 -28.22
C LYS A 554 19.19 8.02 -29.63
N PHE A 555 19.72 7.32 -30.62
CA PHE A 555 19.03 7.13 -31.88
C PHE A 555 18.79 5.65 -32.14
N LEU A 556 17.64 5.35 -32.72
CA LEU A 556 17.17 4.01 -33.06
C LEU A 556 17.17 3.85 -34.58
N GLU A 557 17.55 2.66 -35.02
CA GLU A 557 17.62 2.25 -36.41
C GLU A 557 16.77 0.99 -36.62
N ASP A 558 16.08 0.94 -37.76
CA ASP A 558 15.41 -0.25 -38.30
C ASP A 558 16.32 -0.78 -39.40
N THR A 559 17.08 -1.84 -39.11
CA THR A 559 18.14 -2.32 -40.00
C THR A 559 17.67 -3.28 -41.09
N ASP A 560 16.47 -3.85 -40.97
CA ASP A 560 15.88 -4.77 -41.95
C ASP A 560 14.70 -4.18 -42.75
N GLY A 561 14.21 -3.01 -42.35
CA GLY A 561 13.19 -2.23 -43.04
C GLY A 561 11.77 -2.77 -42.82
N ASP A 562 11.53 -3.54 -41.75
CA ASP A 562 10.21 -4.07 -41.41
C ASP A 562 9.30 -3.06 -40.68
N GLY A 563 9.85 -1.89 -40.34
CA GLY A 563 9.17 -0.80 -39.64
C GLY A 563 9.25 -0.90 -38.11
N ARG A 564 10.05 -1.82 -37.56
CA ARG A 564 10.37 -1.95 -36.14
C ARG A 564 11.86 -1.64 -35.93
N TYR A 565 12.14 -0.88 -34.88
CA TYR A 565 13.52 -0.56 -34.53
C TYR A 565 14.16 -1.76 -33.85
N ASP A 566 15.35 -2.15 -34.31
CA ASP A 566 16.08 -3.34 -33.85
C ASP A 566 17.48 -3.00 -33.32
N LYS A 567 17.94 -1.77 -33.52
CA LYS A 567 19.23 -1.27 -33.03
C LYS A 567 19.08 0.09 -32.34
N ALA A 568 19.74 0.24 -31.20
CA ALA A 568 19.82 1.49 -30.45
C ALA A 568 21.28 1.88 -30.20
N THR A 569 21.61 3.15 -30.41
CA THR A 569 22.93 3.71 -30.13
C THR A 569 22.79 4.86 -29.12
N VAL A 570 23.56 4.81 -28.02
CA VAL A 570 23.64 5.90 -27.04
C VAL A 570 24.53 6.99 -27.60
N PHE A 571 23.92 8.12 -27.96
CA PHE A 571 24.61 9.28 -28.52
C PHE A 571 25.15 10.22 -27.43
N LEU A 572 24.37 10.43 -26.37
CA LEU A 572 24.75 11.15 -25.15
C LEU A 572 24.31 10.38 -23.92
N ASP A 573 25.15 10.40 -22.88
CA ASP A 573 24.89 9.78 -21.57
C ASP A 573 25.18 10.78 -20.43
N GLY A 574 24.58 10.55 -19.27
CA GLY A 574 24.76 11.39 -18.08
C GLY A 574 24.19 12.81 -18.21
N VAL A 575 23.14 12.99 -19.03
CA VAL A 575 22.44 14.27 -19.19
C VAL A 575 21.45 14.45 -18.03
N ASN A 576 21.41 15.63 -17.42
CA ASN A 576 20.57 15.92 -16.26
C ASN A 576 19.10 16.15 -16.66
N PHE A 577 18.22 15.18 -16.39
CA PHE A 577 16.79 15.21 -16.71
C PHE A 577 16.46 15.86 -18.07
N PRO A 578 16.97 15.31 -19.18
CA PRO A 578 16.67 15.82 -20.51
C PRO A 578 15.18 15.67 -20.82
N THR A 579 14.62 16.65 -21.53
CA THR A 579 13.18 16.82 -21.75
C THR A 579 12.77 16.97 -23.21
N GLY A 580 13.73 17.06 -24.14
CA GLY A 580 13.45 17.26 -25.55
C GLY A 580 14.66 17.04 -26.44
N VAL A 581 14.41 16.58 -27.66
CA VAL A 581 15.41 16.38 -28.71
C VAL A 581 14.86 16.86 -30.06
N MET A 582 15.70 17.50 -30.87
CA MET A 582 15.36 17.86 -32.24
C MET A 582 16.60 17.72 -33.14
N PRO A 583 16.57 16.90 -34.19
CA PRO A 583 17.64 16.82 -35.19
C PRO A 583 17.89 18.19 -35.83
N TRP A 584 19.15 18.61 -35.79
CA TRP A 584 19.58 19.90 -36.31
C TRP A 584 20.94 19.76 -36.97
N ARG A 585 21.06 20.20 -38.23
CA ARG A 585 22.29 20.05 -39.03
C ARG A 585 22.81 18.59 -38.96
N LYS A 586 24.03 18.38 -38.44
CA LYS A 586 24.70 17.07 -38.33
C LYS A 586 24.49 16.38 -36.97
N GLY A 587 23.63 16.92 -36.12
CA GLY A 587 23.47 16.46 -34.75
C GLY A 587 22.08 16.75 -34.20
N VAL A 588 21.98 17.08 -32.92
CA VAL A 588 20.71 17.34 -32.24
C VAL A 588 20.78 18.55 -31.31
N LEU A 589 19.66 19.26 -31.20
CA LEU A 589 19.37 20.17 -30.10
C LEU A 589 18.76 19.37 -28.95
N VAL A 590 19.22 19.62 -27.73
CA VAL A 590 18.75 18.95 -26.52
C VAL A 590 18.26 19.98 -25.52
N ALA A 591 17.05 19.78 -25.01
CA ALA A 591 16.51 20.50 -23.85
C ALA A 591 16.91 19.74 -22.58
N ALA A 592 17.68 20.38 -21.70
CA ALA A 592 18.00 19.84 -20.38
C ALA A 592 18.35 21.00 -19.45
N ALA A 593 17.40 21.43 -18.62
CA ALA A 593 17.60 22.56 -17.71
C ALA A 593 18.91 22.38 -16.90
N PRO A 594 19.75 23.43 -16.77
CA PRO A 594 19.46 24.83 -17.07
C PRO A 594 19.78 25.27 -18.51
N GLU A 595 19.97 24.35 -19.46
CA GLU A 595 20.53 24.62 -20.79
C GLU A 595 19.65 24.14 -21.96
N ILE A 596 19.80 24.81 -23.10
CA ILE A 596 19.59 24.23 -24.43
C ILE A 596 20.95 24.15 -25.10
N PHE A 597 21.34 22.97 -25.57
CA PHE A 597 22.64 22.76 -26.20
C PHE A 597 22.52 21.95 -27.50
N TYR A 598 23.48 22.20 -28.39
CA TYR A 598 23.71 21.41 -29.59
C TYR A 598 24.74 20.32 -29.31
N ALA A 599 24.53 19.12 -29.85
CA ALA A 599 25.49 18.02 -29.78
C ALA A 599 25.64 17.36 -31.15
N GLU A 600 26.87 17.02 -31.52
CA GLU A 600 27.25 16.52 -32.84
C GLU A 600 28.29 15.39 -32.67
N ASP A 601 28.19 14.38 -33.52
CA ASP A 601 29.22 13.35 -33.74
C ASP A 601 30.05 13.78 -34.96
N THR A 602 31.31 14.15 -34.74
CA THR A 602 32.19 14.67 -35.79
C THR A 602 33.13 13.63 -36.40
N ASP A 603 33.23 12.43 -35.81
CA ASP A 603 34.10 11.34 -36.29
C ASP A 603 33.36 10.10 -36.80
N GLY A 604 32.04 10.04 -36.59
CA GLY A 604 31.14 9.02 -37.12
C GLY A 604 31.06 7.76 -36.27
N ASP A 605 31.51 7.78 -35.01
CA ASP A 605 31.45 6.61 -34.12
C ASP A 605 30.05 6.37 -33.48
N GLY A 606 29.10 7.27 -33.74
CA GLY A 606 27.74 7.23 -33.22
C GLY A 606 27.57 7.92 -31.86
N LYS A 607 28.60 8.60 -31.34
CA LYS A 607 28.56 9.33 -30.07
C LYS A 607 28.92 10.80 -30.27
N ALA A 608 28.27 11.66 -29.49
CA ALA A 608 28.62 13.07 -29.53
C ALA A 608 29.99 13.32 -28.91
N ASP A 609 30.92 13.82 -29.71
CA ASP A 609 32.24 14.32 -29.29
C ASP A 609 32.26 15.86 -29.22
N LYS A 610 31.26 16.53 -29.81
CA LYS A 610 31.05 17.97 -29.71
C LYS A 610 29.77 18.31 -28.98
N ARG A 611 29.87 19.25 -28.02
CA ARG A 611 28.73 19.82 -27.28
C ARG A 611 28.87 21.33 -27.13
N GLU A 612 27.85 22.07 -27.55
CA GLU A 612 27.82 23.53 -27.57
C GLU A 612 26.54 24.06 -26.91
N THR A 613 26.65 24.62 -25.71
CA THR A 613 25.51 25.28 -25.03
C THR A 613 25.13 26.54 -25.78
N LEU A 614 23.89 26.61 -26.30
CA LEU A 614 23.37 27.76 -27.05
C LEU A 614 22.70 28.77 -26.11
N PHE A 615 21.88 28.26 -25.18
CA PHE A 615 21.13 29.06 -24.22
C PHE A 615 21.24 28.48 -22.82
N THR A 616 21.27 29.35 -21.81
CA THR A 616 21.29 28.97 -20.40
C THR A 616 20.38 29.89 -19.57
N GLY A 617 20.11 29.51 -18.32
CA GLY A 617 19.31 30.31 -17.38
C GLY A 617 17.86 29.82 -17.22
N PHE A 618 17.53 28.64 -17.75
CA PHE A 618 16.28 27.94 -17.44
C PHE A 618 16.33 27.46 -15.99
N HIS A 619 15.26 27.65 -15.23
CA HIS A 619 15.21 27.12 -13.86
C HIS A 619 14.99 25.61 -13.89
N GLU A 620 15.67 24.89 -13.00
CA GLU A 620 15.56 23.43 -12.91
C GLU A 620 14.27 22.98 -12.21
N GLY A 621 13.85 23.63 -11.12
CA GLY A 621 12.56 23.39 -10.48
C GLY A 621 12.18 21.92 -10.29
N ASN A 622 10.87 21.63 -10.37
CA ASN A 622 10.33 20.28 -10.44
C ASN A 622 10.57 19.70 -11.85
N GLN A 623 11.05 18.46 -11.93
CA GLN A 623 11.40 17.76 -13.16
C GLN A 623 10.24 17.68 -14.16
N GLN A 624 9.00 17.64 -13.68
CA GLN A 624 7.79 17.58 -14.50
C GLN A 624 7.45 18.92 -15.18
N HIS A 625 8.05 20.03 -14.74
CA HIS A 625 7.67 21.40 -15.10
C HIS A 625 8.81 22.16 -15.84
N ARG A 626 9.80 21.44 -16.34
CA ARG A 626 10.97 22.00 -17.06
C ARG A 626 10.63 22.31 -18.53
N LEU A 627 11.48 23.10 -19.19
CA LEU A 627 11.39 23.35 -20.63
C LEU A 627 11.30 22.04 -21.43
N ASN A 628 10.54 21.98 -22.51
CA ASN A 628 10.37 20.76 -23.30
C ASN A 628 9.74 21.04 -24.69
N GLY A 629 9.51 19.97 -25.46
CA GLY A 629 8.61 19.98 -26.63
C GLY A 629 9.03 20.90 -27.78
N PHE A 630 10.21 20.66 -28.37
CA PHE A 630 10.66 21.42 -29.53
C PHE A 630 9.81 21.15 -30.78
N ASP A 631 9.41 22.21 -31.48
CA ASP A 631 8.74 22.14 -32.78
C ASP A 631 9.20 23.26 -33.72
N TYR A 632 9.24 22.95 -35.02
CA TYR A 632 9.68 23.90 -36.05
C TYR A 632 8.50 24.74 -36.58
N GLY A 633 8.68 26.05 -36.62
CA GLY A 633 7.69 26.99 -37.14
C GLY A 633 7.84 27.28 -38.63
N LEU A 634 6.75 27.70 -39.28
CA LEU A 634 6.75 28.20 -40.66
C LEU A 634 7.65 29.44 -40.87
N ASP A 635 8.03 30.10 -39.78
CA ASP A 635 8.90 31.27 -39.75
C ASP A 635 10.39 30.91 -39.57
N ASN A 636 10.72 29.61 -39.63
CA ASN A 636 12.05 29.04 -39.42
C ASN A 636 12.61 29.18 -37.99
N TRP A 637 11.73 29.39 -37.00
CA TRP A 637 12.09 29.38 -35.58
C TRP A 637 11.78 28.02 -34.94
N VAL A 638 12.55 27.63 -33.94
CA VAL A 638 12.23 26.50 -33.05
C VAL A 638 11.46 27.03 -31.86
N TYR A 639 10.30 26.47 -31.58
CA TYR A 639 9.44 26.80 -30.45
C TYR A 639 9.58 25.76 -29.35
N GLY A 640 9.34 26.15 -28.10
CA GLY A 640 9.32 25.22 -26.97
C GLY A 640 8.38 25.67 -25.86
N ALA A 641 7.90 24.69 -25.10
CA ALA A 641 7.15 24.91 -23.87
C ALA A 641 8.13 25.19 -22.73
N ASN A 642 7.88 26.20 -21.90
CA ASN A 642 8.75 26.51 -20.76
C ASN A 642 8.38 25.76 -19.47
N GLY A 643 7.17 25.19 -19.40
CA GLY A 643 6.60 24.68 -18.17
C GLY A 643 6.32 25.79 -17.15
N ASP A 644 6.34 25.42 -15.87
CA ASP A 644 6.08 26.34 -14.74
C ASP A 644 7.36 26.83 -14.04
N SER A 645 8.53 26.46 -14.57
CA SER A 645 9.82 26.73 -13.90
C SER A 645 10.32 28.16 -14.09
N GLY A 646 10.01 28.80 -15.21
CA GLY A 646 10.53 30.14 -15.53
C GLY A 646 12.02 30.15 -15.86
N GLY A 647 12.64 31.33 -15.78
CA GLY A 647 14.07 31.50 -16.06
C GLY A 647 14.39 32.88 -16.63
N ASN A 648 15.68 33.23 -16.63
CA ASN A 648 16.20 34.43 -17.28
C ASN A 648 17.24 33.99 -18.32
N ILE A 649 16.80 33.84 -19.56
CA ILE A 649 17.54 33.13 -20.59
C ILE A 649 18.59 34.03 -21.20
N GLN A 650 19.80 33.50 -21.32
CA GLN A 650 20.93 34.17 -21.93
C GLN A 650 21.46 33.31 -23.07
N ASN A 651 21.73 33.96 -24.20
CA ASN A 651 22.56 33.38 -25.25
C ASN A 651 24.03 33.39 -24.79
N THR A 652 24.72 32.27 -24.92
CA THR A 652 26.12 32.11 -24.49
C THR A 652 27.14 32.75 -25.43
N GLY A 653 26.71 33.21 -26.61
CA GLY A 653 27.53 33.80 -27.66
C GLY A 653 28.42 32.80 -28.39
N ARG A 654 28.20 31.48 -28.20
CA ARG A 654 29.06 30.41 -28.72
C ARG A 654 28.67 29.86 -30.08
N THR A 655 27.61 30.38 -30.72
CA THR A 655 27.11 29.89 -32.01
C THR A 655 28.24 29.80 -33.04
N SER A 656 28.58 28.59 -33.49
CA SER A 656 29.55 28.33 -34.56
C SER A 656 29.08 28.76 -35.97
N SER A 657 28.07 29.63 -36.04
CA SER A 657 27.39 30.06 -37.26
C SER A 657 28.16 31.14 -38.03
N PRO A 658 28.23 31.03 -39.37
CA PRO A 658 28.73 32.10 -40.24
C PRO A 658 27.97 33.43 -40.09
N PHE A 659 26.75 33.39 -39.55
CA PHE A 659 25.89 34.57 -39.34
C PHE A 659 26.03 35.19 -37.95
N ALA A 660 26.93 34.67 -37.08
CA ALA A 660 27.20 35.20 -35.74
C ALA A 660 27.63 36.69 -35.75
N ALA A 661 28.08 37.22 -36.89
CA ALA A 661 28.42 38.62 -37.09
C ALA A 661 27.21 39.58 -37.05
N LEU A 662 25.97 39.08 -37.10
CA LEU A 662 24.74 39.87 -36.98
C LEU A 662 24.18 39.91 -35.55
N ASN A 663 24.94 39.42 -34.55
CA ASN A 663 24.56 39.40 -33.13
C ASN A 663 24.23 40.81 -32.59
N HIS A 664 22.97 41.22 -32.70
CA HIS A 664 22.41 42.23 -31.82
C HIS A 664 22.32 41.60 -30.43
N ARG A 665 23.17 42.07 -29.50
CA ARG A 665 23.07 41.72 -28.08
C ARG A 665 21.63 41.95 -27.60
N THR A 666 20.88 40.89 -27.38
CA THR A 666 19.63 40.94 -26.62
C THR A 666 19.97 40.68 -25.16
N GLY A 667 19.46 41.52 -24.26
CA GLY A 667 19.57 41.26 -22.81
C GLY A 667 18.88 39.94 -22.43
N ALA A 668 19.03 39.53 -21.16
CA ALA A 668 18.38 38.31 -20.67
C ALA A 668 16.86 38.34 -20.92
N VAL A 669 16.31 37.24 -21.41
CA VAL A 669 14.86 37.10 -21.69
C VAL A 669 14.18 36.40 -20.53
N ASN A 670 13.25 37.08 -19.86
CA ASN A 670 12.50 36.49 -18.75
C ASN A 670 11.35 35.61 -19.27
N LEU A 671 11.28 34.37 -18.79
CA LEU A 671 10.24 33.40 -19.18
C LEU A 671 9.19 33.13 -18.09
N SER A 672 9.05 34.00 -17.09
CA SER A 672 8.00 33.84 -16.07
C SER A 672 6.61 33.93 -16.72
N GLY A 673 5.86 32.82 -16.69
CA GLY A 673 4.54 32.72 -17.34
C GLY A 673 4.56 32.85 -18.87
N ARG A 674 5.70 32.53 -19.50
CA ARG A 674 5.93 32.61 -20.95
C ARG A 674 6.53 31.32 -21.48
N ASP A 675 6.14 30.93 -22.70
CA ASP A 675 6.84 29.96 -23.54
C ASP A 675 7.94 30.68 -24.34
N PHE A 676 8.67 29.97 -25.20
CA PHE A 676 9.77 30.56 -25.96
C PHE A 676 9.87 30.10 -27.41
N ARG A 677 10.63 30.88 -28.19
CA ARG A 677 11.15 30.48 -29.50
C ARG A 677 12.60 30.95 -29.67
N PHE A 678 13.37 30.23 -30.47
CA PHE A 678 14.75 30.58 -30.77
C PHE A 678 15.19 30.17 -32.18
N ARG A 679 16.25 30.80 -32.67
CA ARG A 679 16.95 30.41 -33.89
C ARG A 679 18.30 29.80 -33.53
N PRO A 680 18.50 28.49 -33.71
CA PRO A 680 19.72 27.82 -33.30
C PRO A 680 20.97 28.42 -33.96
N ASP A 681 20.88 28.77 -35.24
CA ASP A 681 22.03 29.23 -36.01
C ASP A 681 22.35 30.72 -35.80
N THR A 682 21.38 31.58 -35.47
CA THR A 682 21.66 33.01 -35.21
C THR A 682 21.75 33.33 -33.74
N GLY A 683 21.30 32.42 -32.86
CA GLY A 683 21.25 32.64 -31.42
C GLY A 683 20.16 33.63 -30.98
N GLU A 684 19.25 34.03 -31.87
CA GLU A 684 18.10 34.86 -31.51
C GLU A 684 17.17 34.06 -30.57
N PHE A 685 16.63 34.72 -29.54
CA PHE A 685 15.75 34.11 -28.54
C PHE A 685 14.64 35.09 -28.14
N GLU A 686 13.41 34.62 -28.09
CA GLU A 686 12.24 35.44 -27.76
C GLU A 686 11.27 34.68 -26.84
N ALA A 687 10.68 35.41 -25.90
CA ALA A 687 9.51 34.93 -25.17
C ALA A 687 8.27 35.01 -26.07
N VAL A 688 7.36 34.05 -25.93
CA VAL A 688 6.06 34.04 -26.62
C VAL A 688 4.92 33.78 -25.63
N ALA A 689 3.68 34.02 -26.07
CA ALA A 689 2.48 33.78 -25.27
C ALA A 689 2.41 32.31 -24.88
N GLY A 690 2.28 32.03 -23.58
CA GLY A 690 1.98 30.69 -23.09
C GLY A 690 2.61 30.36 -21.76
N GLN A 691 2.07 29.34 -21.12
CA GLN A 691 2.73 28.63 -20.03
C GLN A 691 2.32 27.18 -20.22
N THR A 692 2.83 26.60 -21.31
CA THR A 692 2.52 25.22 -21.71
C THR A 692 3.34 24.31 -20.82
N GLN A 693 2.68 23.33 -20.19
CA GLN A 693 3.38 22.44 -19.28
C GLN A 693 4.17 21.36 -20.05
N TYR A 694 3.56 20.76 -21.08
CA TYR A 694 4.22 19.68 -21.83
C TYR A 694 3.78 19.61 -23.30
N GLY A 695 4.69 20.01 -24.21
CA GLY A 695 4.47 19.96 -25.65
C GLY A 695 3.69 21.17 -26.18
N ARG A 696 4.38 22.07 -26.90
CA ARG A 696 3.76 23.19 -27.61
C ARG A 696 3.76 22.89 -29.11
N HIS A 697 2.64 22.37 -29.61
CA HIS A 697 2.57 21.83 -30.96
C HIS A 697 1.84 22.75 -31.95
N ARG A 698 2.25 22.71 -33.22
CA ARG A 698 1.66 23.47 -34.33
C ARG A 698 0.84 22.55 -35.23
N ASP A 699 -0.27 23.03 -35.78
CA ASP A 699 -0.91 22.39 -36.94
C ASP A 699 -0.23 22.81 -38.26
N ASP A 700 -0.77 22.41 -39.41
CA ASP A 700 -0.21 22.78 -40.71
C ASP A 700 -0.37 24.26 -41.08
N TRP A 701 -1.36 24.94 -40.50
CA TRP A 701 -1.76 26.31 -40.84
C TRP A 701 -1.10 27.39 -39.99
N GLY A 702 -0.44 27.02 -38.90
CA GLY A 702 0.32 27.94 -38.06
C GLY A 702 -0.34 28.21 -36.72
N ASN A 703 -1.38 27.45 -36.39
CA ASN A 703 -2.06 27.51 -35.11
C ASN A 703 -1.26 26.72 -34.09
N TRP A 704 -1.05 27.30 -32.91
CA TRP A 704 -0.26 26.70 -31.84
C TRP A 704 -1.14 26.29 -30.68
N PHE A 705 -0.89 25.10 -30.14
CA PHE A 705 -1.63 24.49 -29.06
C PHE A 705 -0.73 24.23 -27.87
N GLY A 706 -1.30 24.32 -26.67
CA GLY A 706 -0.63 24.00 -25.42
C GLY A 706 -1.64 23.49 -24.40
N ASN A 707 -1.15 23.07 -23.25
CA ASN A 707 -1.95 22.44 -22.21
C ASN A 707 -1.28 22.52 -20.82
N ASN A 708 -1.96 22.01 -19.79
CA ASN A 708 -1.38 21.69 -18.49
C ASN A 708 -2.12 20.48 -17.86
N ASN A 709 -1.67 20.04 -16.67
CA ASN A 709 -2.21 18.86 -15.99
C ASN A 709 -3.76 18.75 -15.97
N PRO A 710 -4.52 19.73 -15.44
CA PRO A 710 -5.98 19.64 -15.35
C PRO A 710 -6.72 20.08 -16.62
N THR A 711 -6.02 20.43 -17.71
CA THR A 711 -6.63 21.04 -18.89
C THR A 711 -6.13 20.40 -20.17
N TRP A 712 -7.06 19.83 -20.96
CA TRP A 712 -6.72 19.12 -22.19
C TRP A 712 -5.91 19.93 -23.18
N LEU A 713 -6.43 21.08 -23.62
CA LEU A 713 -5.76 21.92 -24.60
C LEU A 713 -6.33 23.35 -24.63
N TRP A 714 -5.54 24.26 -25.18
CA TRP A 714 -5.95 25.60 -25.60
C TRP A 714 -5.25 26.00 -26.89
N HIS A 715 -5.81 26.98 -27.59
CA HIS A 715 -5.23 27.56 -28.81
C HIS A 715 -4.66 28.96 -28.56
N TYR A 716 -3.43 29.21 -29.03
CA TYR A 716 -2.77 30.52 -29.04
C TYR A 716 -3.11 31.30 -30.31
N TYR A 717 -4.22 32.05 -30.31
CA TYR A 717 -4.73 32.71 -31.51
C TYR A 717 -4.09 34.07 -31.85
N LEU A 718 -3.25 34.63 -30.97
CA LEU A 718 -2.63 35.95 -31.20
C LEU A 718 -1.15 35.98 -30.80
N PRO A 719 -0.24 35.89 -31.78
CA PRO A 719 1.21 35.95 -31.54
C PRO A 719 1.66 37.28 -30.90
N GLU A 720 2.50 37.20 -29.87
CA GLU A 720 2.90 38.38 -29.09
C GLU A 720 3.77 39.37 -29.87
N HIS A 721 4.56 38.91 -30.83
CA HIS A 721 5.38 39.80 -31.64
C HIS A 721 4.53 40.79 -32.46
N TYR A 722 3.27 40.48 -32.74
CA TYR A 722 2.34 41.43 -33.34
C TYR A 722 1.84 42.49 -32.34
N LEU A 723 1.68 42.10 -31.07
CA LEU A 723 1.31 42.99 -29.98
C LEU A 723 2.46 43.92 -29.58
N ALA A 724 3.69 43.42 -29.60
CA ALA A 724 4.89 44.22 -29.33
C ALA A 724 5.04 45.42 -30.27
N ARG A 725 4.53 45.31 -31.52
CA ARG A 725 4.49 46.42 -32.50
C ARG A 725 3.42 47.48 -32.18
N ASN A 726 2.48 47.19 -31.29
CA ASN A 726 1.36 48.05 -30.93
C ASN A 726 1.21 48.14 -29.40
N PRO A 727 2.17 48.75 -28.68
CA PRO A 727 2.23 48.72 -27.22
C PRO A 727 1.05 49.38 -26.51
N HIS A 728 0.24 50.17 -27.22
CA HIS A 728 -0.96 50.82 -26.70
C HIS A 728 -2.25 50.02 -26.95
N LEU A 729 -2.19 48.91 -27.70
CA LEU A 729 -3.34 48.04 -27.93
C LEU A 729 -3.58 47.16 -26.69
N SER A 730 -4.67 47.40 -25.98
CA SER A 730 -5.08 46.55 -24.86
C SER A 730 -5.70 45.26 -25.37
N VAL A 731 -5.04 44.13 -25.11
CA VAL A 731 -5.53 42.78 -25.42
C VAL A 731 -5.90 42.06 -24.14
N ARG A 732 -7.11 41.51 -24.08
CA ARG A 732 -7.63 40.82 -22.88
C ARG A 732 -7.13 39.39 -22.73
N ALA A 733 -6.86 38.70 -23.83
CA ALA A 733 -6.33 37.34 -23.86
C ALA A 733 -5.59 37.08 -25.19
N THR A 734 -4.61 36.18 -25.14
CA THR A 734 -3.86 35.70 -26.31
C THR A 734 -4.06 34.20 -26.55
N LYS A 735 -4.88 33.55 -25.70
CA LYS A 735 -5.23 32.13 -25.78
C LYS A 735 -6.72 31.91 -25.55
N GLN A 736 -7.26 30.87 -26.17
CA GLN A 736 -8.64 30.40 -26.01
C GLN A 736 -8.62 29.00 -25.41
N MET A 737 -9.31 28.82 -24.29
CA MET A 737 -9.50 27.49 -23.73
C MET A 737 -10.40 26.66 -24.65
N LEU A 738 -9.98 25.44 -24.94
CA LEU A 738 -10.75 24.44 -25.69
C LEU A 738 -11.17 23.32 -24.73
N ALA A 739 -11.91 22.33 -25.23
CA ALA A 739 -12.51 21.27 -24.41
C ALA A 739 -13.21 21.83 -23.17
N ASN A 740 -14.02 22.87 -23.36
CA ASN A 740 -14.65 23.67 -22.30
C ASN A 740 -16.18 23.57 -22.30
N TYR A 741 -16.70 22.41 -22.70
CA TYR A 741 -18.11 22.05 -22.71
C TYR A 741 -18.46 21.14 -21.49
N PRO A 742 -19.74 20.95 -21.14
CA PRO A 742 -20.11 20.09 -20.01
C PRO A 742 -19.52 18.68 -20.15
N GLU A 743 -19.00 18.12 -19.05
CA GLU A 743 -18.33 16.80 -19.02
C GLU A 743 -17.06 16.68 -19.88
N SER A 744 -16.47 17.77 -20.38
CA SER A 744 -15.26 17.71 -21.22
C SER A 744 -14.03 17.11 -20.52
N THR A 745 -13.98 17.19 -19.19
CA THR A 745 -12.89 16.62 -18.39
C THR A 745 -13.08 15.12 -18.13
N ARG A 746 -14.23 14.53 -18.49
CA ARG A 746 -14.56 13.13 -18.23
C ARG A 746 -13.67 12.19 -19.03
N LEU A 747 -13.21 11.13 -18.36
CA LEU A 747 -12.38 10.06 -18.91
C LEU A 747 -13.09 8.69 -18.92
N TYR A 748 -12.66 7.84 -19.86
CA TYR A 748 -13.10 6.45 -19.99
C TYR A 748 -11.90 5.46 -19.99
N PRO A 749 -11.15 5.36 -18.87
CA PRO A 749 -10.03 4.43 -18.77
C PRO A 749 -10.50 2.97 -18.85
N ALA A 750 -9.65 2.09 -19.39
CA ALA A 750 -9.87 0.66 -19.40
C ALA A 750 -9.26 -0.04 -18.17
N SER A 751 -8.24 0.56 -17.58
CA SER A 751 -7.60 0.14 -16.33
C SER A 751 -8.44 0.53 -15.12
N ARG A 752 -8.09 -0.04 -13.96
CA ARG A 752 -8.65 0.43 -12.69
C ARG A 752 -8.12 1.83 -12.39
N THR A 753 -9.01 2.81 -12.30
CA THR A 753 -8.65 4.17 -11.92
C THR A 753 -8.05 4.18 -10.51
N ARG A 754 -6.83 4.70 -10.41
CA ARG A 754 -6.11 4.82 -9.14
C ARG A 754 -6.52 6.11 -8.43
N GLN A 755 -6.64 6.04 -7.11
CA GLN A 755 -6.82 7.23 -6.29
C GLN A 755 -5.49 8.00 -6.29
N ARG A 756 -5.52 9.28 -6.70
CA ARG A 756 -4.37 10.15 -6.53
C ARG A 756 -4.11 10.41 -5.06
N PHE A 757 -2.84 10.50 -4.69
CA PHE A 757 -2.47 10.84 -3.33
C PHE A 757 -2.85 12.28 -2.93
N ASN A 758 -2.91 13.19 -3.90
CA ASN A 758 -3.14 14.61 -3.67
C ASN A 758 -4.53 15.12 -4.12
N ASP A 759 -5.30 14.33 -4.88
CA ASP A 759 -6.67 14.68 -5.27
C ASP A 759 -7.55 13.43 -5.41
N PRO A 760 -8.01 12.85 -4.29
CA PRO A 760 -8.80 11.62 -4.29
C PRO A 760 -10.21 11.79 -4.89
N SER A 761 -10.64 13.03 -5.18
CA SER A 761 -11.99 13.35 -5.67
C SER A 761 -12.14 13.35 -7.20
N GLN A 762 -11.03 13.38 -7.95
CA GLN A 762 -11.02 13.51 -9.42
C GLN A 762 -11.10 12.18 -10.18
N PHE A 763 -11.84 11.21 -9.65
CA PHE A 763 -11.96 9.89 -10.27
C PHE A 763 -12.54 10.00 -11.70
N ASN A 764 -11.85 9.44 -12.69
CA ASN A 764 -12.23 9.49 -14.12
C ASN A 764 -12.38 10.91 -14.68
N HIS A 765 -11.55 11.85 -14.23
CA HIS A 765 -11.42 13.17 -14.84
C HIS A 765 -9.95 13.45 -15.16
N VAL A 766 -9.68 14.31 -16.15
CA VAL A 766 -8.32 14.69 -16.55
C VAL A 766 -7.53 15.23 -15.37
N THR A 767 -6.31 14.72 -15.19
CA THR A 767 -5.40 15.20 -14.13
C THR A 767 -3.95 15.34 -14.60
N SER A 768 -3.61 14.79 -15.77
CA SER A 768 -2.25 14.81 -16.30
C SER A 768 -2.22 14.97 -17.82
N GLY A 769 -3.14 15.76 -18.38
CA GLY A 769 -3.10 16.05 -19.81
C GLY A 769 -1.69 16.48 -20.24
N ASN A 770 -1.16 15.91 -21.32
CA ASN A 770 0.14 16.27 -21.91
C ASN A 770 0.17 16.02 -23.43
N SER A 771 1.15 16.63 -24.12
CA SER A 771 1.41 16.44 -25.56
C SER A 771 0.17 16.66 -26.45
N PRO A 772 -0.43 17.87 -26.46
CA PRO A 772 -1.59 18.18 -27.30
C PRO A 772 -1.18 18.24 -28.79
N THR A 773 -1.19 17.11 -29.47
CA THR A 773 -0.60 16.90 -30.79
C THR A 773 -1.68 16.94 -31.89
N PRO A 774 -1.73 18.00 -32.73
CA PRO A 774 -2.53 17.99 -33.95
C PRO A 774 -2.08 16.85 -34.87
N TYR A 775 -3.04 16.15 -35.48
CA TYR A 775 -2.72 15.12 -36.46
C TYR A 775 -2.35 15.76 -37.79
N ARG A 776 -1.14 15.48 -38.30
CA ARG A 776 -0.57 16.16 -39.49
C ARG A 776 -0.28 15.18 -40.63
N ASP A 777 -1.27 14.38 -40.97
CA ASP A 777 -1.22 13.48 -42.13
C ASP A 777 -2.65 13.15 -42.63
N GLU A 778 -2.77 12.48 -43.77
CA GLU A 778 -4.04 12.03 -44.36
C GLU A 778 -4.31 10.54 -44.14
N LEU A 779 -3.36 9.77 -43.59
CA LEU A 779 -3.47 8.32 -43.41
C LEU A 779 -4.72 7.91 -42.61
N PHE A 780 -5.12 8.67 -41.59
CA PHE A 780 -6.32 8.38 -40.79
C PHE A 780 -7.63 8.75 -41.52
N GLY A 781 -7.53 9.43 -42.66
CA GLY A 781 -8.67 9.92 -43.44
C GLY A 781 -9.13 11.32 -43.05
N PRO A 782 -10.03 11.92 -43.86
CA PRO A 782 -10.42 13.33 -43.75
C PRO A 782 -11.10 13.68 -42.42
N ASP A 783 -11.78 12.73 -41.78
CA ASP A 783 -12.44 12.93 -40.47
C ASP A 783 -11.45 13.24 -39.34
N PHE A 784 -10.15 13.02 -39.57
CA PHE A 784 -9.09 13.27 -38.60
C PHE A 784 -8.30 14.56 -38.88
N ALA A 785 -8.58 15.26 -39.98
CA ALA A 785 -7.82 16.44 -40.41
C ALA A 785 -7.85 17.60 -39.40
N THR A 786 -8.87 17.68 -38.55
CA THR A 786 -9.01 18.69 -37.48
C THR A 786 -8.87 18.10 -36.08
N SER A 787 -8.29 16.90 -35.96
CA SER A 787 -8.15 16.23 -34.67
C SER A 787 -6.86 16.61 -33.94
N VAL A 788 -6.99 16.79 -32.63
CA VAL A 788 -5.86 16.93 -31.70
C VAL A 788 -5.92 15.76 -30.73
N PHE A 789 -4.81 15.03 -30.61
CA PHE A 789 -4.65 13.93 -29.67
C PHE A 789 -3.91 14.42 -28.44
N ILE A 790 -4.37 14.03 -27.24
CA ILE A 790 -3.78 14.44 -25.96
C ILE A 790 -3.67 13.22 -25.07
N SER A 791 -2.51 12.95 -24.47
CA SER A 791 -2.34 11.83 -23.55
C SER A 791 -2.65 12.22 -22.09
N ASP A 792 -3.12 11.25 -21.31
CA ASP A 792 -3.18 11.34 -19.84
C ASP A 792 -2.52 10.07 -19.26
N PRO A 793 -1.24 10.17 -18.84
CA PRO A 793 -0.48 9.03 -18.36
C PRO A 793 -0.99 8.48 -17.03
N VAL A 794 -1.62 9.29 -16.16
CA VAL A 794 -2.19 8.78 -14.90
C VAL A 794 -3.32 7.80 -15.16
N HIS A 795 -4.16 8.06 -16.15
CA HIS A 795 -5.31 7.22 -16.50
C HIS A 795 -5.04 6.23 -17.63
N ASN A 796 -3.82 6.16 -18.17
CA ASN A 796 -3.41 5.19 -19.20
C ASN A 796 -4.16 5.39 -20.54
N VAL A 797 -4.43 6.64 -20.94
CA VAL A 797 -5.26 6.94 -22.13
C VAL A 797 -4.63 7.95 -23.10
N VAL A 798 -5.09 7.89 -24.36
CA VAL A 798 -4.99 8.97 -25.34
C VAL A 798 -6.40 9.44 -25.70
N HIS A 799 -6.68 10.68 -25.39
CA HIS A 799 -7.91 11.39 -25.67
C HIS A 799 -7.82 12.10 -27.03
N ARG A 800 -8.97 12.33 -27.68
CA ARG A 800 -9.07 13.04 -28.96
C ARG A 800 -10.16 14.10 -28.91
N GLU A 801 -9.78 15.32 -29.29
CA GLU A 801 -10.68 16.44 -29.54
C GLU A 801 -10.75 16.74 -31.02
N VAL A 802 -11.95 17.08 -31.51
CA VAL A 802 -12.19 17.56 -32.88
C VAL A 802 -12.36 19.07 -32.84
N LEU A 803 -11.55 19.78 -33.62
CA LEU A 803 -11.59 21.24 -33.71
C LEU A 803 -12.63 21.71 -34.73
N GLU A 804 -13.35 22.76 -34.37
CA GLU A 804 -14.27 23.49 -35.24
C GLU A 804 -13.88 24.96 -35.29
N PRO A 805 -13.67 25.56 -36.48
CA PRO A 805 -13.35 26.98 -36.60
C PRO A 805 -14.43 27.87 -35.99
N ASN A 806 -14.01 28.83 -35.15
CA ASN A 806 -14.88 29.83 -34.54
C ASN A 806 -14.17 31.19 -34.47
N GLY A 807 -14.40 32.03 -35.48
CA GLY A 807 -13.75 33.33 -35.62
C GLY A 807 -12.24 33.19 -35.83
N ILE A 808 -11.45 33.81 -34.97
CA ILE A 808 -9.97 33.76 -35.01
C ILE A 808 -9.38 32.57 -34.25
N SER A 809 -10.24 31.71 -33.69
CA SER A 809 -9.84 30.55 -32.89
C SER A 809 -10.74 29.35 -33.22
N PHE A 810 -10.82 28.39 -32.31
CA PHE A 810 -11.62 27.18 -32.43
C PHE A 810 -12.58 27.04 -31.25
N THR A 811 -13.66 26.29 -31.46
CA THR A 811 -14.29 25.46 -30.43
C THR A 811 -13.83 24.02 -30.62
N SER A 812 -14.10 23.15 -29.66
CA SER A 812 -13.80 21.73 -29.80
C SER A 812 -14.85 20.87 -29.12
N HIS A 813 -14.92 19.61 -29.55
CA HIS A 813 -15.77 18.59 -28.96
C HIS A 813 -15.12 17.21 -29.06
N ARG A 814 -15.45 16.33 -28.12
CA ARG A 814 -15.14 14.89 -28.21
C ARG A 814 -15.83 14.31 -29.42
N ALA A 815 -15.11 13.50 -30.21
CA ALA A 815 -15.68 12.85 -31.38
C ALA A 815 -16.94 12.05 -31.03
N SER A 816 -17.99 12.18 -31.83
CA SER A 816 -19.33 11.65 -31.53
C SER A 816 -19.38 10.12 -31.32
N ASP A 817 -18.52 9.39 -32.02
CA ASP A 817 -18.32 7.95 -31.97
C ASP A 817 -17.36 7.50 -30.85
N GLU A 818 -16.73 8.46 -30.17
CA GLU A 818 -15.91 8.28 -28.98
C GLU A 818 -16.62 8.80 -27.71
N ALA A 819 -17.90 9.15 -27.77
CA ALA A 819 -18.66 9.78 -26.67
C ALA A 819 -18.68 9.01 -25.33
N ARG A 820 -18.29 7.73 -25.31
CA ARG A 820 -18.21 6.87 -24.11
C ARG A 820 -16.96 5.99 -24.06
N ARG A 821 -15.87 6.42 -24.71
CA ARG A 821 -14.58 5.72 -24.76
C ARG A 821 -13.46 6.72 -25.04
N GLU A 822 -12.22 6.32 -24.84
CA GLU A 822 -11.09 7.08 -25.38
C GLU A 822 -10.66 6.55 -26.76
N PHE A 823 -9.90 7.36 -27.50
CA PHE A 823 -9.29 6.92 -28.76
C PHE A 823 -8.37 5.72 -28.52
N LEU A 824 -7.59 5.78 -27.44
CA LEU A 824 -6.80 4.67 -26.89
C LEU A 824 -6.97 4.62 -25.37
N ALA A 825 -7.24 3.44 -24.82
CA ALA A 825 -7.17 3.19 -23.38
C ALA A 825 -6.50 1.84 -23.10
N SER A 826 -5.49 1.81 -22.24
CA SER A 826 -4.85 0.56 -21.80
C SER A 826 -5.51 0.03 -20.52
N ALA A 827 -5.66 -1.28 -20.43
CA ALA A 827 -5.99 -1.97 -19.18
C ALA A 827 -4.76 -2.21 -18.30
N ASP A 828 -3.54 -1.98 -18.82
CA ASP A 828 -2.30 -2.00 -18.05
C ASP A 828 -2.13 -0.69 -17.28
N ASN A 829 -2.12 -0.77 -15.96
CA ASN A 829 -1.93 0.39 -15.09
C ASN A 829 -0.53 1.02 -15.16
N TRP A 830 0.46 0.35 -15.75
CA TRP A 830 1.84 0.85 -15.91
C TRP A 830 2.04 1.62 -17.22
N PHE A 831 1.10 1.54 -18.17
CA PHE A 831 1.16 2.28 -19.44
C PHE A 831 1.06 3.80 -19.21
N ARG A 832 2.17 4.53 -19.37
CA ARG A 832 2.27 5.99 -19.15
C ARG A 832 2.61 6.70 -20.47
N PRO A 833 1.62 7.00 -21.33
CA PRO A 833 1.84 7.78 -22.54
C PRO A 833 2.29 9.20 -22.18
N THR A 834 3.54 9.55 -22.50
CA THR A 834 4.15 10.84 -22.16
C THR A 834 4.21 11.80 -23.35
N MET A 835 4.42 11.27 -24.56
CA MET A 835 4.51 12.07 -25.78
C MET A 835 3.80 11.38 -26.95
N LEU A 836 3.14 12.20 -27.77
CA LEU A 836 2.46 11.83 -29.00
C LEU A 836 3.09 12.56 -30.18
N LYS A 837 3.29 11.87 -31.32
CA LYS A 837 3.80 12.51 -32.54
C LYS A 837 3.31 11.82 -33.81
N THR A 838 2.98 12.58 -34.85
CA THR A 838 2.76 12.01 -36.19
C THR A 838 4.10 11.63 -36.79
N GLY A 839 4.30 10.35 -37.11
CA GLY A 839 5.54 9.83 -37.69
C GLY A 839 5.64 10.06 -39.21
N PRO A 840 6.83 9.84 -39.81
CA PRO A 840 7.07 9.97 -41.26
C PRO A 840 6.23 9.03 -42.13
N ASP A 841 5.79 7.91 -41.57
CA ASP A 841 4.90 6.95 -42.22
C ASP A 841 3.41 7.38 -42.16
N GLY A 842 3.09 8.40 -41.36
CA GLY A 842 1.75 8.94 -41.11
C GLY A 842 1.02 8.36 -39.90
N ALA A 843 1.60 7.37 -39.21
CA ALA A 843 1.01 6.80 -38.00
C ALA A 843 1.14 7.78 -36.82
N LEU A 844 0.30 7.60 -35.79
CA LEU A 844 0.45 8.30 -34.52
C LEU A 844 1.35 7.47 -33.60
N TYR A 845 2.53 7.99 -33.26
CA TYR A 845 3.47 7.37 -32.35
C TYR A 845 3.26 7.83 -30.92
N ILE A 846 3.51 6.92 -29.99
CA ILE A 846 3.32 7.11 -28.55
C ILE A 846 4.59 6.68 -27.84
N ALA A 847 5.20 7.59 -27.08
CA ALA A 847 6.23 7.27 -26.10
C ALA A 847 5.57 6.86 -24.79
N ASP A 848 5.84 5.65 -24.34
CA ASP A 848 5.37 5.11 -23.07
C ASP A 848 6.56 4.95 -22.12
N MET A 849 6.57 5.79 -21.06
CA MET A 849 7.61 5.75 -20.02
C MET A 849 7.56 4.46 -19.18
N TYR A 850 6.43 3.75 -19.19
CA TYR A 850 6.16 2.51 -18.48
C TYR A 850 6.55 2.48 -16.99
N ARG A 851 5.70 3.07 -16.13
CA ARG A 851 5.98 3.26 -14.70
C ARG A 851 4.84 2.84 -13.79
N GLN A 852 5.20 2.22 -12.67
CA GLN A 852 4.25 1.99 -11.59
C GLN A 852 3.79 3.31 -10.98
N VAL A 853 4.75 4.16 -10.57
CA VAL A 853 4.52 5.46 -9.94
C VAL A 853 4.96 6.56 -10.89
N LEU A 854 4.04 7.46 -11.23
CA LEU A 854 4.34 8.62 -12.08
C LEU A 854 4.50 9.90 -11.25
N GLU A 855 3.77 10.02 -10.14
CA GLU A 855 3.78 11.22 -9.30
C GLU A 855 5.19 11.51 -8.75
N HIS A 856 5.60 12.78 -8.85
CA HIS A 856 6.81 13.23 -8.19
C HIS A 856 6.64 13.10 -6.65
N PRO A 857 7.68 12.66 -5.89
CA PRO A 857 7.63 12.44 -4.44
C PRO A 857 7.08 13.61 -3.60
N GLU A 858 7.27 14.85 -4.06
CA GLU A 858 6.73 16.05 -3.42
C GLU A 858 5.21 16.04 -3.28
N TRP A 859 4.51 15.30 -4.15
CA TRP A 859 3.06 15.15 -4.17
C TRP A 859 2.58 13.84 -3.54
N ILE A 860 3.48 13.06 -2.94
CA ILE A 860 3.19 11.78 -2.27
C ILE A 860 3.30 11.98 -0.74
N PRO A 861 2.31 11.55 0.05
CA PRO A 861 2.36 11.64 1.51
C PRO A 861 3.57 10.92 2.10
N ALA A 862 4.18 11.54 3.10
CA ALA A 862 5.44 11.08 3.69
C ALA A 862 5.38 9.65 4.27
N HIS A 863 4.22 9.18 4.73
CA HIS A 863 4.07 7.82 5.24
C HIS A 863 3.88 6.77 4.12
N ILE A 864 3.48 7.19 2.91
CA ILE A 864 3.33 6.32 1.74
C ILE A 864 4.67 6.16 1.04
N LEU A 865 5.49 7.22 0.99
CA LEU A 865 6.74 7.26 0.24
C LEU A 865 7.70 6.08 0.52
N PRO A 866 7.94 5.64 1.78
CA PRO A 866 8.81 4.50 2.07
C PRO A 866 8.27 3.15 1.56
N ARG A 867 7.00 3.10 1.16
CA ARG A 867 6.30 1.88 0.70
C ARG A 867 6.32 1.73 -0.81
N LEU A 868 6.71 2.78 -1.54
CA LEU A 868 6.73 2.81 -3.01
C LEU A 868 8.15 2.63 -3.54
N ASP A 869 8.30 1.81 -4.57
CA ASP A 869 9.46 1.91 -5.45
C ASP A 869 9.19 3.01 -6.49
N LEU A 870 9.67 4.22 -6.20
CA LEU A 870 9.57 5.38 -7.10
C LEU A 870 10.21 5.15 -8.46
N ARG A 871 11.06 4.13 -8.59
CA ARG A 871 11.78 3.78 -9.81
C ARG A 871 11.31 2.46 -10.41
N ALA A 872 10.19 1.89 -9.94
CA ALA A 872 9.59 0.71 -10.54
C ALA A 872 9.27 0.97 -12.03
N GLY A 873 9.86 0.15 -12.90
CA GLY A 873 9.78 0.29 -14.36
C GLY A 873 10.82 1.20 -15.01
N ALA A 874 11.84 1.70 -14.28
CA ALA A 874 12.86 2.61 -14.87
C ALA A 874 13.67 2.02 -16.03
N ASP A 875 13.70 0.71 -16.12
CA ASP A 875 14.37 -0.07 -17.17
C ASP A 875 13.39 -0.59 -18.21
N GLN A 876 12.12 -0.19 -18.13
CA GLN A 876 11.03 -0.58 -19.00
C GLN A 876 10.55 0.67 -19.74
N GLY A 877 10.40 0.58 -21.06
CA GLY A 877 10.09 1.74 -21.88
C GLY A 877 9.74 1.30 -23.27
N ARG A 878 8.70 1.89 -23.84
CA ARG A 878 8.06 1.34 -25.05
C ARG A 878 7.66 2.45 -26.00
N LEU A 879 7.79 2.16 -27.28
CA LEU A 879 7.30 3.00 -28.35
C LEU A 879 6.24 2.22 -29.11
N TYR A 880 5.06 2.83 -29.24
CA TYR A 880 3.95 2.28 -29.99
C TYR A 880 3.65 3.14 -31.22
N ARG A 881 3.09 2.56 -32.27
CA ARG A 881 2.44 3.30 -33.36
C ARG A 881 1.01 2.84 -33.57
N VAL A 882 0.11 3.79 -33.87
CA VAL A 882 -1.32 3.55 -34.10
C VAL A 882 -1.67 4.00 -35.52
N TYR A 883 -2.44 3.16 -36.23
CA TYR A 883 -2.87 3.45 -37.61
C TYR A 883 -4.13 2.67 -37.99
N PRO A 884 -4.85 3.03 -39.07
CA PRO A 884 -6.08 2.36 -39.45
C PRO A 884 -5.86 0.89 -39.82
N THR A 885 -6.77 0.01 -39.40
CA THR A 885 -6.71 -1.43 -39.71
C THR A 885 -6.74 -1.65 -41.22
N GLY A 886 -5.77 -2.40 -41.74
CA GLY A 886 -5.64 -2.71 -43.17
C GLY A 886 -5.00 -1.59 -44.01
N ALA A 887 -4.63 -0.45 -43.41
CA ALA A 887 -3.86 0.57 -44.12
C ALA A 887 -2.41 0.11 -44.37
N THR A 888 -1.84 0.52 -45.49
CA THR A 888 -0.42 0.32 -45.79
C THR A 888 0.36 1.57 -45.38
N LEU A 889 1.34 1.40 -44.51
CA LEU A 889 2.19 2.50 -44.05
C LEU A 889 3.17 2.94 -45.15
N ARG A 890 3.44 4.24 -45.23
CA ARG A 890 4.49 4.77 -46.12
C ARG A 890 5.87 4.37 -45.59
N LYS A 891 6.83 4.23 -46.50
CA LYS A 891 8.23 4.08 -46.10
C LYS A 891 8.76 5.40 -45.54
N ILE A 892 9.55 5.34 -44.49
CA ILE A 892 10.25 6.49 -43.93
C ILE A 892 11.25 7.01 -45.00
N PRO A 893 11.13 8.24 -45.49
CA PRO A 893 11.98 8.74 -46.57
C PRO A 893 13.35 9.19 -46.05
N ARG A 894 14.39 9.03 -46.89
CA ARG A 894 15.75 9.52 -46.67
C ARG A 894 15.91 10.92 -47.27
N LEU A 895 15.42 11.92 -46.55
CA LEU A 895 15.46 13.33 -46.99
C LEU A 895 16.90 13.87 -47.04
N ASP A 896 17.80 13.31 -46.24
CA ASP A 896 19.24 13.61 -46.27
C ASP A 896 19.93 13.23 -47.59
N GLN A 897 19.31 12.37 -48.39
CA GLN A 897 19.82 11.92 -49.70
C GLN A 897 19.21 12.68 -50.88
N LEU A 898 18.27 13.58 -50.64
CA LEU A 898 17.62 14.36 -51.70
C LEU A 898 18.43 15.61 -52.04
N ASP A 899 18.42 15.98 -53.31
CA ASP A 899 18.91 17.30 -53.75
C ASP A 899 17.86 18.38 -53.50
N THR A 900 18.20 19.65 -53.80
CA THR A 900 17.28 20.78 -53.61
C THR A 900 15.94 20.58 -54.33
N ALA A 901 15.94 20.01 -55.54
CA ALA A 901 14.70 19.78 -56.30
C ALA A 901 13.83 18.72 -55.62
N GLY A 902 14.43 17.63 -55.14
CA GLY A 902 13.74 16.60 -54.36
C GLY A 902 13.19 17.12 -53.03
N LEU A 903 13.95 17.96 -52.33
CA LEU A 903 13.51 18.62 -51.09
C LEU A 903 12.33 19.57 -51.33
N VAL A 904 12.37 20.37 -52.41
CA VAL A 904 11.24 21.22 -52.80
C VAL A 904 10.01 20.38 -53.11
N ALA A 905 10.15 19.26 -53.81
CA ALA A 905 9.05 18.35 -54.07
C ALA A 905 8.48 17.71 -52.78
N ALA A 906 9.34 17.46 -51.77
CA ALA A 906 8.91 16.92 -50.48
C ALA A 906 8.03 17.89 -49.66
N LEU A 907 8.05 19.19 -49.96
CA LEU A 907 7.13 20.18 -49.36
C LEU A 907 5.66 19.95 -49.74
N ASP A 908 5.39 19.20 -50.81
CA ASP A 908 4.03 18.83 -51.26
C ASP A 908 3.55 17.51 -50.61
N SER A 909 4.34 16.90 -49.72
CA SER A 909 3.94 15.70 -48.99
C SER A 909 2.71 15.99 -48.12
N PRO A 910 1.76 15.04 -47.97
CA PRO A 910 0.69 15.16 -46.97
C PRO A 910 1.18 15.08 -45.52
N ASN A 911 2.41 14.58 -45.30
CA ASN A 911 2.99 14.41 -43.98
C ASN A 911 3.67 15.68 -43.44
N GLY A 912 3.24 16.14 -42.26
CA GLY A 912 3.78 17.36 -41.64
C GLY A 912 5.27 17.29 -41.30
N TRP A 913 5.76 16.15 -40.80
CA TRP A 913 7.20 15.99 -40.50
C TRP A 913 8.05 16.10 -41.78
N GLN A 914 7.60 15.51 -42.89
CA GLN A 914 8.33 15.56 -44.15
C GLN A 914 8.42 17.00 -44.68
N ARG A 915 7.32 17.76 -44.61
CA ARG A 915 7.31 19.18 -45.01
C ARG A 915 8.23 20.02 -44.14
N ASP A 916 8.10 19.91 -42.82
CA ASP A 916 8.89 20.71 -41.89
C ASP A 916 10.40 20.36 -41.96
N THR A 917 10.73 19.08 -42.15
CA THR A 917 12.12 18.64 -42.33
C THR A 917 12.69 19.09 -43.67
N ALA A 918 11.93 19.00 -44.76
CA ALA A 918 12.36 19.52 -46.06
C ALA A 918 12.57 21.04 -46.01
N GLN A 919 11.65 21.79 -45.38
CA GLN A 919 11.79 23.24 -45.15
C GLN A 919 13.06 23.56 -44.38
N ARG A 920 13.40 22.80 -43.34
CA ARG A 920 14.62 23.01 -42.53
C ARG A 920 15.93 22.72 -43.29
N LEU A 921 15.88 21.81 -44.26
CA LEU A 921 17.05 21.42 -45.07
C LEU A 921 17.32 22.37 -46.23
N LEU A 922 16.28 23.00 -46.77
CA LEU A 922 16.34 24.09 -47.75
C LEU A 922 16.87 25.39 -47.12
#